data_AF-A0A7Y2VF74-F1
#
_entry.id   AF-A0A7Y2VF74-F1
#
_cell.length_a   1.000
_cell.length_b   1.000
_cell.length_c   1.000
_cell.angle_alpha   90.00
_cell.angle_beta   90.00
_cell.angle_gamma   90.00
#
_symmetry.space_group_name_H-M   'P 1'
#
loop_
_entity.id
_entity.type
_entity.pdbx_description
1 polymer ?
#
loop_
_entity_poly.entity_id
_entity_poly.type
_entity_poly.pdbx_seq_one_letter_code
_entity_poly.pdbx_strand_id
1 'polypeptide(L)'
;KSIYGNKIRFEEINHDLGLTYSYQWNTSNVYGFVRKSSLRNDGKDPVSVELIDGIQNVLPFGVGGDLQNRQSNLVDAYKRSELLKKSGLGIYALSAIIVDKAEPSEALKANIAWSLGMEGATRLLSSLQLNQFRKGMPIHEETDVKAEKGAYLLHSQLKLASEADKEWMIVANVNQDHVAIAELSKTIRDDDGLMKKVEEDIALGTDQLIKLNAASDGLQLTRDQLRDTRHFSNTLFNIMRGGIFDDNYQIEKWDFKKYLSKANKEVYQQFEKAVEALPEVFSLSQLRELSDGHADKDFKRLCLEYMPLKFSRRHGDPSRPWNVFSINTRDETDGSKILDYEGNWRDIFQNWEALALSYPSFIESMIHKFLNATTFDGYNPYRVTKDGFDWEIIEPDDPWSYIGYWGDHQLIYLLKFLEFVEDLAPGRLESYFDQDIFVYANVPYKIKGYEDLLRHPKDTIEFDDTLDHAIRQRRAKLGADGALLGSKGESIYRVNFVEKILATVLAKISNFIPEGGIWMNTQRPEWNDANNALVGNGVSMVTLYYLRRFLDFLKGLLSKTDTGKVAVSHELLAFFKGVLKTFEEHRYLLDGNINDADRKRILDGLGEAGSDFRQRIYKDAFSGNKDELSLQDLQKFIDLGLEYCEHAIRANRRSDKLYHAYNLMTVENEDEVSISYLSEMLEGQVAALSSGYLSSRESLELLDGLKASDLFRADQYSYLLYPNKDLPLFAEKNTIP
;
A
#
# COMPACT_ATOMS: atom_id res chain seq x y z
N LYS A 1 25.94 7.05 4.38
CA LYS A 1 25.08 6.18 3.54
C LYS A 1 25.44 6.42 2.07
N SER A 2 25.29 5.44 1.18
CA SER A 2 25.44 5.69 -0.27
C SER A 2 24.31 6.60 -0.78
N ILE A 3 24.54 7.25 -1.92
CA ILE A 3 23.51 8.06 -2.62
C ILE A 3 22.28 7.23 -3.00
N TYR A 4 22.47 5.93 -3.26
CA TYR A 4 21.40 4.99 -3.62
C TYR A 4 20.71 4.36 -2.40
N GLY A 5 21.15 4.68 -1.18
CA GLY A 5 20.51 4.21 0.06
C GLY A 5 20.76 2.73 0.42
N ASN A 6 21.52 1.98 -0.38
CA ASN A 6 21.74 0.52 -0.21
C ASN A 6 23.05 0.15 0.54
N LYS A 7 23.86 1.13 0.95
CA LYS A 7 25.09 0.92 1.72
C LYS A 7 25.18 1.87 2.91
N ILE A 8 25.66 1.38 4.05
CA ILE A 8 25.89 2.19 5.25
C ILE A 8 27.25 1.86 5.85
N ARG A 9 28.06 2.90 6.14
CA ARG A 9 29.37 2.81 6.77
C ARG A 9 29.32 3.44 8.15
N PHE A 10 29.90 2.77 9.12
CA PHE A 10 30.18 3.26 10.46
C PHE A 10 31.70 3.44 10.56
N GLU A 11 32.14 4.55 11.14
CA GLU A 11 33.56 4.91 11.27
C GLU A 11 33.79 5.50 12.65
N GLU A 12 34.84 5.04 13.31
CA GLU A 12 35.31 5.56 14.59
C GLU A 12 36.81 5.85 14.47
N ILE A 13 37.19 7.06 14.85
CA ILE A 13 38.58 7.53 14.85
C ILE A 13 39.01 7.66 16.30
N ASN A 14 39.99 6.85 16.71
CA ASN A 14 40.66 6.99 17.98
C ASN A 14 41.86 7.93 17.80
N HIS A 15 41.68 9.21 18.17
CA HIS A 15 42.71 10.24 18.03
C HIS A 15 43.93 10.02 18.94
N ASP A 16 43.75 9.37 20.09
CA ASP A 16 44.84 9.11 21.03
C ASP A 16 45.79 8.04 20.50
N LEU A 17 45.24 7.03 19.82
CA LEU A 17 46.01 5.93 19.23
C LEU A 17 46.39 6.17 17.77
N GLY A 18 45.80 7.18 17.11
CA GLY A 18 45.96 7.37 15.67
C GLY A 18 45.44 6.17 14.88
N LEU A 19 44.30 5.59 15.28
CA LEU A 19 43.70 4.44 14.62
C LEU A 19 42.29 4.74 14.17
N THR A 20 41.96 4.37 12.93
CA THR A 20 40.60 4.44 12.40
C THR A 20 40.08 3.03 12.14
N TYR A 21 38.95 2.69 12.75
CA TYR A 21 38.20 1.48 12.44
C TYR A 21 36.91 1.85 11.71
N SER A 22 36.60 1.13 10.64
CA SER A 22 35.33 1.29 9.95
C SER A 22 34.77 -0.03 9.48
N TYR A 23 33.45 -0.12 9.43
CA TYR A 23 32.77 -1.22 8.75
C TYR A 23 31.59 -0.73 7.92
N GLN A 24 31.32 -1.43 6.82
CA GLN A 24 30.25 -1.10 5.87
C GLN A 24 29.35 -2.30 5.62
N TRP A 25 28.05 -2.12 5.80
CA TRP A 25 27.03 -3.08 5.39
C TRP A 25 26.67 -2.91 3.92
N ASN A 26 26.66 -4.04 3.22
CA ASN A 26 26.31 -4.20 1.81
C ASN A 26 25.38 -5.42 1.65
N THR A 27 24.67 -5.49 0.54
CA THR A 27 23.81 -6.63 0.18
C THR A 27 24.30 -7.27 -1.11
N SER A 28 24.27 -8.60 -1.15
CA SER A 28 24.59 -9.46 -2.29
C SER A 28 23.43 -10.43 -2.48
N ASN A 29 22.97 -10.61 -3.72
CA ASN A 29 21.89 -11.54 -4.02
C ASN A 29 22.36 -13.00 -3.85
N VAL A 30 23.62 -13.28 -4.17
CA VAL A 30 24.21 -14.63 -4.08
C VAL A 30 24.64 -14.95 -2.65
N TYR A 31 25.27 -14.00 -1.96
CA TYR A 31 25.99 -14.26 -0.71
C TYR A 31 25.32 -13.70 0.56
N GLY A 32 24.25 -12.90 0.43
CA GLY A 32 23.52 -12.33 1.55
C GLY A 32 24.06 -10.97 2.01
N PHE A 33 24.23 -10.78 3.31
CA PHE A 33 24.76 -9.54 3.89
C PHE A 33 26.29 -9.58 3.96
N VAL A 34 26.93 -8.52 3.49
CA VAL A 34 28.40 -8.40 3.49
C VAL A 34 28.81 -7.21 4.34
N ARG A 35 29.53 -7.48 5.43
CA ARG A 35 30.15 -6.50 6.31
C ARG A 35 31.64 -6.39 5.96
N LYS A 36 32.01 -5.31 5.28
CA LYS A 36 33.40 -5.01 4.94
C LYS A 36 34.02 -4.19 6.07
N SER A 37 35.15 -4.61 6.59
CA SER A 37 35.84 -3.98 7.71
C SER A 37 37.21 -3.48 7.26
N SER A 38 37.64 -2.35 7.79
CA SER A 38 38.98 -1.80 7.60
C SER A 38 39.50 -1.22 8.91
N LEU A 39 40.75 -1.55 9.26
CA LEU A 39 41.49 -0.94 10.35
C LEU A 39 42.73 -0.26 9.78
N ARG A 40 42.83 1.06 9.96
CA ARG A 40 43.91 1.90 9.45
C ARG A 40 44.72 2.50 10.59
N ASN A 41 46.04 2.46 10.46
CA ASN A 41 46.97 3.21 11.30
C ASN A 41 47.22 4.59 10.67
N ASP A 42 46.63 5.63 11.23
CA ASP A 42 46.85 7.03 10.83
C ASP A 42 48.08 7.64 11.54
N GLY A 43 48.71 6.89 12.43
CA GLY A 43 49.92 7.27 13.15
C GLY A 43 51.20 7.13 12.32
N LYS A 44 52.27 7.74 12.86
CA LYS A 44 53.62 7.72 12.26
C LYS A 44 54.45 6.49 12.64
N ASP A 45 54.03 5.78 13.67
CA ASP A 45 54.73 4.61 14.21
C ASP A 45 53.96 3.34 13.90
N PRO A 46 54.65 2.19 13.68
CA PRO A 46 53.98 0.91 13.51
C PRO A 46 53.30 0.48 14.81
N VAL A 47 52.10 -0.09 14.70
CA VAL A 47 51.33 -0.60 15.85
C VAL A 47 51.11 -2.10 15.74
N SER A 48 51.05 -2.77 16.89
CA SER A 48 50.59 -4.15 16.99
C SER A 48 49.23 -4.16 17.66
N VAL A 49 48.24 -4.73 16.97
CA VAL A 49 46.84 -4.74 17.40
C VAL A 49 46.38 -6.18 17.51
N GLU A 50 45.96 -6.58 18.71
CA GLU A 50 45.17 -7.77 18.90
C GLU A 50 43.70 -7.38 18.82
N LEU A 51 42.94 -7.97 17.89
CA LEU A 51 41.56 -7.60 17.63
C LEU A 51 40.62 -8.79 17.73
N ILE A 52 39.38 -8.49 18.09
CA ILE A 52 38.24 -9.35 17.89
C ILE A 52 37.16 -8.57 17.14
N ASP A 53 36.69 -9.09 16.00
CA ASP A 53 35.69 -8.44 15.16
C ASP A 53 34.63 -9.43 14.68
N GLY A 54 33.38 -9.00 14.64
CA GLY A 54 32.33 -9.73 13.94
C GLY A 54 30.91 -9.40 14.34
N ILE A 55 30.05 -10.40 14.27
CA ILE A 55 28.60 -10.28 14.50
C ILE A 55 28.16 -11.19 15.65
N GLN A 56 27.19 -10.76 16.44
CA GLN A 56 26.68 -11.49 17.61
C GLN A 56 25.15 -11.55 17.61
N ASN A 57 24.60 -12.48 18.39
CA ASN A 57 23.17 -12.77 18.43
C ASN A 57 22.59 -13.13 17.06
N VAL A 58 23.34 -13.92 16.29
CA VAL A 58 22.91 -14.50 15.02
C VAL A 58 21.77 -15.46 15.30
N LEU A 59 20.61 -15.22 14.68
CA LEU A 59 19.47 -16.12 14.81
C LEU A 59 19.73 -17.42 14.05
N PRO A 60 19.33 -18.58 14.59
CA PRO A 60 19.26 -19.80 13.80
C PRO A 60 18.08 -19.74 12.82
N PHE A 61 18.12 -20.56 11.78
CA PHE A 61 16.97 -20.76 10.90
C PHE A 61 15.78 -21.38 11.66
N GLY A 62 14.55 -21.05 11.25
CA GLY A 62 13.32 -21.71 11.73
C GLY A 62 12.66 -21.07 12.95
N VAL A 63 13.18 -19.93 13.44
CA VAL A 63 12.56 -19.17 14.54
C VAL A 63 11.75 -18.01 13.97
N GLY A 64 10.42 -18.09 14.08
CA GLY A 64 9.51 -17.01 13.68
C GLY A 64 9.58 -15.78 14.59
N GLY A 65 9.12 -14.62 14.08
CA GLY A 65 9.13 -13.35 14.82
C GLY A 65 8.39 -13.40 16.15
N ASP A 66 7.21 -14.02 16.19
CA ASP A 66 6.39 -14.13 17.39
C ASP A 66 7.08 -14.95 18.48
N LEU A 67 7.62 -16.12 18.13
CA LEU A 67 8.33 -16.98 19.07
C LEU A 67 9.56 -16.28 19.64
N GLN A 68 10.33 -15.61 18.79
CA GLN A 68 11.51 -14.85 19.20
C GLN A 68 11.14 -13.69 20.15
N ASN A 69 10.06 -12.96 19.87
CA ASN A 69 9.63 -11.82 20.67
C ASN A 69 9.03 -12.24 22.02
N ARG A 70 8.28 -13.36 22.06
CA ARG A 70 7.56 -13.80 23.26
C ARG A 70 8.41 -14.69 24.16
N GLN A 71 9.26 -15.56 23.60
CA GLN A 71 9.90 -16.67 24.31
C GLN A 71 11.36 -16.91 23.88
N SER A 72 12.15 -15.83 23.69
CA SER A 72 13.55 -15.95 23.25
C SER A 72 14.45 -16.85 24.13
N ASN A 73 14.18 -16.95 25.43
CA ASN A 73 14.89 -17.83 26.36
C ASN A 73 14.63 -19.33 26.08
N LEU A 74 13.41 -19.69 25.66
CA LEU A 74 13.09 -21.04 25.21
C LEU A 74 13.88 -21.36 23.94
N VAL A 75 13.91 -20.41 22.99
CA VAL A 75 14.66 -20.56 21.74
C VAL A 75 16.14 -20.80 22.01
N ASP A 76 16.74 -20.09 22.98
CA ASP A 76 18.15 -20.26 23.34
C ASP A 76 18.49 -21.73 23.63
N ALA A 77 17.64 -22.48 24.35
CA ALA A 77 17.87 -23.88 24.68
C ALA A 77 18.00 -24.82 23.47
N TYR A 78 17.47 -24.44 22.31
CA TYR A 78 17.52 -25.22 21.06
C TYR A 78 18.67 -24.80 20.14
N LYS A 79 19.37 -23.70 20.44
CA LYS A 79 20.43 -23.18 19.57
C LYS A 79 21.64 -24.11 19.56
N ARG A 80 22.17 -24.34 18.36
CA ARG A 80 23.46 -24.98 18.14
C ARG A 80 24.24 -24.22 17.07
N SER A 81 25.44 -23.79 17.42
CA SER A 81 26.35 -23.07 16.54
C SER A 81 27.60 -23.92 16.28
N GLU A 82 27.92 -24.21 15.03
CA GLU A 82 29.01 -25.12 14.64
C GLU A 82 30.00 -24.45 13.68
N LEU A 83 31.28 -24.86 13.72
CA LEU A 83 32.33 -24.35 12.83
C LEU A 83 32.82 -25.46 11.89
N LEU A 84 32.71 -25.24 10.58
CA LEU A 84 33.41 -26.04 9.59
C LEU A 84 34.87 -25.59 9.48
N LYS A 85 35.75 -26.18 10.28
CA LYS A 85 37.17 -25.77 10.42
C LYS A 85 37.90 -25.52 9.10
N LYS A 86 37.70 -26.38 8.09
CA LYS A 86 38.45 -26.30 6.82
C LYS A 86 38.11 -25.05 6.01
N SER A 87 36.88 -24.53 6.10
CA SER A 87 36.44 -23.31 5.41
C SER A 87 36.33 -22.12 6.35
N GLY A 88 36.29 -22.34 7.66
CA GLY A 88 35.99 -21.29 8.63
C GLY A 88 34.52 -20.82 8.62
N LEU A 89 33.62 -21.59 7.99
CA LEU A 89 32.19 -21.29 7.92
C LEU A 89 31.50 -21.64 9.25
N GLY A 90 30.84 -20.67 9.87
CA GLY A 90 29.94 -20.84 11.00
C GLY A 90 28.52 -21.18 10.55
N ILE A 91 27.91 -22.16 11.20
CA ILE A 91 26.55 -22.67 10.97
C ILE A 91 25.71 -22.40 12.21
N TYR A 92 24.56 -21.75 12.05
CA TYR A 92 23.63 -21.38 13.13
C TYR A 92 22.29 -22.06 12.90
N ALA A 93 22.02 -23.11 13.67
CA ALA A 93 20.85 -23.96 13.51
C ALA A 93 20.13 -24.18 14.84
N LEU A 94 18.95 -24.79 14.75
CA LEU A 94 18.27 -25.38 15.89
C LEU A 94 18.61 -26.86 15.95
N SER A 95 18.60 -27.46 17.14
CA SER A 95 18.68 -28.92 17.30
C SER A 95 17.40 -29.61 16.80
N ALA A 96 16.27 -28.92 16.83
CA ALA A 96 14.97 -29.31 16.29
C ALA A 96 14.11 -28.05 16.06
N ILE A 97 13.19 -28.07 15.11
CA ILE A 97 12.20 -26.99 14.96
C ILE A 97 11.28 -27.01 16.18
N ILE A 98 11.03 -25.83 16.75
CA ILE A 98 10.23 -25.68 17.97
C ILE A 98 8.75 -25.75 17.58
N VAL A 99 8.10 -26.85 17.97
CA VAL A 99 6.67 -27.09 17.75
C VAL A 99 6.04 -27.67 19.02
N ASP A 100 4.78 -27.34 19.28
CA ASP A 100 4.02 -27.89 20.42
C ASP A 100 3.51 -29.32 20.15
N LYS A 101 3.46 -29.69 18.86
CA LYS A 101 3.00 -31.00 18.43
C LYS A 101 4.04 -32.06 18.82
N ALA A 102 3.60 -33.12 19.49
CA ALA A 102 4.46 -34.22 19.96
C ALA A 102 4.89 -35.14 18.80
N GLU A 103 5.64 -34.60 17.85
CA GLU A 103 6.19 -35.30 16.69
C GLU A 103 7.63 -34.86 16.41
N PRO A 104 8.45 -35.69 15.74
CA PRO A 104 9.77 -35.26 15.28
C PRO A 104 9.66 -34.03 14.37
N SER A 105 10.49 -33.02 14.62
CA SER A 105 10.54 -31.80 13.83
C SER A 105 11.99 -31.43 13.50
N GLU A 106 12.51 -32.00 12.44
CA GLU A 106 13.92 -31.87 12.05
C GLU A 106 14.25 -30.46 11.54
N ALA A 107 15.36 -29.90 12.02
CA ALA A 107 15.88 -28.61 11.57
C ALA A 107 16.96 -28.81 10.49
N LEU A 108 16.54 -28.88 9.22
CA LEU A 108 17.42 -29.26 8.10
C LEU A 108 18.00 -28.07 7.30
N LYS A 109 17.90 -26.86 7.85
CA LYS A 109 18.44 -25.62 7.29
C LYS A 109 19.09 -24.79 8.40
N ALA A 110 19.98 -23.88 8.01
CA ALA A 110 20.71 -23.02 8.93
C ALA A 110 20.88 -21.61 8.37
N ASN A 111 21.17 -20.66 9.25
CA ASN A 111 21.81 -19.41 8.86
C ASN A 111 23.33 -19.59 8.96
N ILE A 112 24.10 -18.81 8.22
CA ILE A 112 25.56 -18.99 8.12
C ILE A 112 26.33 -17.68 8.23
N ALA A 113 27.60 -17.76 8.62
CA ALA A 113 28.55 -16.67 8.54
C ALA A 113 29.97 -17.16 8.19
N TRP A 114 30.71 -16.43 7.38
CA TRP A 114 32.09 -16.74 6.99
C TRP A 114 32.89 -15.48 6.73
N SER A 115 34.20 -15.62 6.49
CA SER A 115 35.12 -14.49 6.37
C SER A 115 36.17 -14.64 5.27
N LEU A 116 36.62 -13.51 4.72
CA LEU A 116 37.80 -13.41 3.87
C LEU A 116 38.72 -12.27 4.34
N GLY A 117 40.02 -12.36 4.04
CA GLY A 117 41.00 -11.31 4.35
C GLY A 117 41.67 -11.41 5.73
N MET A 118 41.34 -12.43 6.53
CA MET A 118 42.02 -12.74 7.80
C MET A 118 42.49 -14.20 7.83
N GLU A 119 43.66 -14.48 7.25
CA GLU A 119 44.23 -15.84 7.27
C GLU A 119 44.59 -16.25 8.70
N GLY A 120 44.30 -17.51 9.06
CA GLY A 120 44.67 -18.07 10.37
C GLY A 120 43.93 -17.49 11.58
N ALA A 121 42.86 -16.71 11.37
CA ALA A 121 42.06 -16.16 12.46
C ALA A 121 41.40 -17.25 13.31
N THR A 122 41.45 -17.08 14.63
CA THR A 122 40.71 -17.89 15.60
C THR A 122 39.24 -17.48 15.54
N ARG A 123 38.31 -18.44 15.62
CA ARG A 123 36.88 -18.17 15.49
C ARG A 123 36.12 -18.48 16.77
N LEU A 124 35.25 -17.56 17.18
CA LEU A 124 34.23 -17.81 18.21
C LEU A 124 32.86 -17.93 17.56
N LEU A 125 32.06 -18.86 18.08
CA LEU A 125 30.69 -19.14 17.65
C LEU A 125 29.65 -18.57 18.62
N SER A 126 30.12 -17.97 19.71
CA SER A 126 29.31 -17.38 20.78
C SER A 126 29.96 -16.10 21.31
N SER A 127 29.26 -15.42 22.22
CA SER A 127 29.79 -14.24 22.92
C SER A 127 30.37 -14.55 24.31
N LEU A 128 30.52 -15.83 24.67
CA LEU A 128 30.94 -16.26 26.01
C LEU A 128 32.31 -15.70 26.43
N GLN A 129 33.27 -15.69 25.50
CA GLN A 129 34.65 -15.26 25.78
C GLN A 129 34.89 -13.76 25.55
N LEU A 130 33.88 -12.99 25.11
CA LEU A 130 34.06 -11.58 24.75
C LEU A 130 34.47 -10.70 25.95
N ASN A 131 33.95 -11.01 27.15
CA ASN A 131 34.36 -10.34 28.39
C ASN A 131 35.81 -10.65 28.79
N GLN A 132 36.30 -11.85 28.46
CA GLN A 132 37.69 -12.24 28.73
C GLN A 132 38.62 -11.46 27.82
N PHE A 133 38.32 -11.38 26.53
CA PHE A 133 39.07 -10.58 25.57
C PHE A 133 39.14 -9.09 25.98
N ARG A 134 38.02 -8.49 26.38
CA ARG A 134 38.00 -7.08 26.86
C ARG A 134 38.89 -6.82 28.09
N LYS A 135 39.20 -7.86 28.86
CA LYS A 135 40.11 -7.81 30.02
C LYS A 135 41.56 -8.15 29.66
N GLY A 136 41.87 -8.33 28.38
CA GLY A 136 43.20 -8.75 27.91
C GLY A 136 43.53 -10.21 28.22
N MET A 137 42.51 -11.04 28.47
CA MET A 137 42.71 -12.48 28.70
C MET A 137 42.69 -13.25 27.37
N PRO A 138 43.44 -14.35 27.26
CA PRO A 138 43.44 -15.18 26.06
C PRO A 138 42.08 -15.83 25.82
N ILE A 139 41.78 -16.08 24.55
CA ILE A 139 40.57 -16.78 24.09
C ILE A 139 40.95 -18.02 23.28
N HIS A 140 40.00 -18.94 23.10
CA HIS A 140 40.20 -20.18 22.37
C HIS A 140 39.11 -20.38 21.31
N GLU A 141 39.48 -21.08 20.22
CA GLU A 141 38.55 -21.40 19.13
C GLU A 141 37.34 -22.21 19.62
N GLU A 142 36.15 -21.84 19.16
CA GLU A 142 34.89 -22.54 19.43
C GLU A 142 34.45 -23.30 18.17
N THR A 143 34.03 -24.55 18.33
CA THR A 143 33.68 -25.42 17.18
C THR A 143 32.27 -25.99 17.24
N ASP A 144 31.70 -26.12 18.43
CA ASP A 144 30.33 -26.58 18.70
C ASP A 144 29.88 -25.94 20.01
N VAL A 145 28.97 -24.98 19.94
CA VAL A 145 28.37 -24.30 21.10
C VAL A 145 26.87 -24.55 21.10
N LYS A 146 26.33 -24.95 22.26
CA LYS A 146 24.94 -25.34 22.44
C LYS A 146 24.27 -24.44 23.47
N ALA A 147 22.97 -24.26 23.32
CA ALA A 147 22.12 -23.52 24.25
C ALA A 147 22.53 -22.05 24.47
N GLU A 148 23.22 -21.44 23.49
CA GLU A 148 23.73 -20.07 23.58
C GLU A 148 23.42 -19.27 22.31
N LYS A 149 23.43 -17.94 22.45
CA LYS A 149 23.26 -17.04 21.31
C LYS A 149 24.44 -17.17 20.35
N GLY A 150 24.15 -17.47 19.09
CA GLY A 150 25.15 -17.58 18.03
C GLY A 150 25.90 -16.27 17.81
N ALA A 151 27.20 -16.36 17.54
CA ALA A 151 28.05 -15.25 17.12
C ALA A 151 29.05 -15.75 16.07
N TYR A 152 29.59 -14.86 15.25
CA TYR A 152 30.72 -15.12 14.37
C TYR A 152 31.77 -14.06 14.64
N LEU A 153 32.79 -14.39 15.43
CA LEU A 153 33.84 -13.46 15.82
C LEU A 153 35.19 -13.98 15.35
N LEU A 154 35.94 -13.12 14.66
CA LEU A 154 37.30 -13.36 14.19
C LEU A 154 38.28 -12.72 15.18
N HIS A 155 39.22 -13.52 15.67
CA HIS A 155 40.33 -13.05 16.48
C HIS A 155 41.64 -13.20 15.72
N SER A 156 42.44 -12.14 15.71
CA SER A 156 43.74 -12.12 15.03
C SER A 156 44.67 -11.09 15.68
N GLN A 157 45.98 -11.28 15.49
CA GLN A 157 47.01 -10.30 15.84
C GLN A 157 47.58 -9.71 14.56
N LEU A 158 47.48 -8.39 14.43
CA LEU A 158 47.93 -7.64 13.27
C LEU A 158 49.13 -6.77 13.64
N LYS A 159 50.07 -6.63 12.70
CA LYS A 159 51.08 -5.58 12.73
C LYS A 159 50.77 -4.62 11.59
N LEU A 160 50.41 -3.38 11.93
CA LEU A 160 50.12 -2.33 10.97
C LEU A 160 51.31 -1.37 10.93
N ALA A 161 51.89 -1.21 9.74
CA ALA A 161 52.87 -0.16 9.51
C ALA A 161 52.20 1.22 9.64
N SER A 162 53.01 2.28 9.72
CA SER A 162 52.52 3.65 9.62
C SER A 162 51.77 3.83 8.30
N GLU A 163 50.62 4.53 8.36
CA GLU A 163 49.76 4.83 7.22
C GLU A 163 49.19 3.62 6.47
N ALA A 164 49.36 2.41 7.00
CA ALA A 164 48.85 1.17 6.42
C ALA A 164 47.46 0.82 6.95
N ASP A 165 46.69 0.15 6.11
CA ASP A 165 45.40 -0.43 6.44
C ASP A 165 45.40 -1.96 6.28
N LYS A 166 44.47 -2.60 7.00
CA LYS A 166 44.12 -4.01 6.81
C LYS A 166 42.62 -4.10 6.60
N GLU A 167 42.23 -4.77 5.53
CA GLU A 167 40.83 -5.02 5.17
C GLU A 167 40.45 -6.50 5.29
N TRP A 168 39.20 -6.74 5.65
CA TRP A 168 38.57 -8.06 5.65
C TRP A 168 37.07 -7.93 5.46
N MET A 169 36.39 -9.04 5.23
CA MET A 169 34.92 -9.06 5.18
C MET A 169 34.36 -10.25 5.93
N ILE A 170 33.20 -10.03 6.53
CA ILE A 170 32.33 -11.06 7.07
C ILE A 170 31.06 -11.10 6.22
N VAL A 171 30.68 -12.29 5.80
CA VAL A 171 29.54 -12.53 4.93
C VAL A 171 28.56 -13.44 5.68
N ALA A 172 27.29 -13.07 5.71
CA ALA A 172 26.23 -13.83 6.38
C ALA A 172 25.02 -14.02 5.46
N ASN A 173 24.49 -15.24 5.43
CA ASN A 173 23.31 -15.57 4.63
C ASN A 173 22.30 -16.38 5.45
N VAL A 174 21.05 -16.38 5.03
CA VAL A 174 19.92 -17.02 5.72
C VAL A 174 19.34 -18.16 4.89
N ASN A 175 18.53 -19.04 5.50
CA ASN A 175 17.77 -20.07 4.79
C ASN A 175 18.63 -21.04 3.94
N GLN A 176 19.79 -21.47 4.47
CA GLN A 176 20.72 -22.33 3.75
C GLN A 176 20.47 -23.80 4.06
N ASP A 177 20.32 -24.61 3.02
CA ASP A 177 20.28 -26.07 3.16
C ASP A 177 21.69 -26.68 3.16
N HIS A 178 21.75 -28.00 3.25
CA HIS A 178 22.99 -28.74 3.30
C HIS A 178 23.80 -28.65 1.99
N VAL A 179 23.13 -28.54 0.84
CA VAL A 179 23.78 -28.45 -0.47
C VAL A 179 24.48 -27.09 -0.59
N ALA A 180 23.75 -26.00 -0.29
CA ALA A 180 24.30 -24.65 -0.29
C ALA A 180 25.51 -24.50 0.65
N ILE A 181 25.42 -25.08 1.85
CA ILE A 181 26.52 -25.07 2.83
C ILE A 181 27.75 -25.84 2.30
N ALA A 182 27.55 -27.02 1.69
CA ALA A 182 28.64 -27.82 1.16
C ALA A 182 29.34 -27.15 -0.03
N GLU A 183 28.57 -26.57 -0.95
CA GLU A 183 29.07 -25.83 -2.12
C GLU A 183 29.83 -24.58 -1.71
N LEU A 184 29.28 -23.79 -0.78
CA LEU A 184 29.97 -22.60 -0.26
C LEU A 184 31.25 -22.98 0.48
N SER A 185 31.21 -24.02 1.32
CA SER A 185 32.38 -24.52 2.05
C SER A 185 33.49 -24.96 1.09
N LYS A 186 33.15 -25.56 -0.05
CA LYS A 186 34.10 -25.88 -1.12
C LYS A 186 34.64 -24.61 -1.78
N THR A 187 33.77 -23.69 -2.16
CA THR A 187 34.15 -22.43 -2.82
C THR A 187 35.12 -21.61 -1.98
N ILE A 188 34.89 -21.49 -0.66
CA ILE A 188 35.80 -20.77 0.26
C ILE A 188 37.23 -21.35 0.25
N ARG A 189 37.39 -22.67 0.04
CA ARG A 189 38.70 -23.32 0.04
C ARG A 189 39.40 -23.32 -1.30
N ASP A 190 38.62 -23.41 -2.37
CA ASP A 190 39.13 -23.76 -3.70
C ASP A 190 39.16 -22.54 -4.65
N ASP A 191 38.47 -21.44 -4.33
CA ASP A 191 38.33 -20.26 -5.20
C ASP A 191 39.05 -19.02 -4.65
N ASP A 192 40.30 -18.84 -5.08
CA ASP A 192 41.12 -17.66 -4.73
C ASP A 192 40.51 -16.33 -5.21
N GLY A 193 39.57 -16.37 -6.16
CA GLY A 193 38.86 -15.20 -6.70
C GLY A 193 37.59 -14.82 -5.94
N LEU A 194 37.23 -15.53 -4.87
CA LEU A 194 35.94 -15.38 -4.20
C LEU A 194 35.69 -13.96 -3.67
N MET A 195 36.70 -13.30 -3.10
CA MET A 195 36.55 -11.91 -2.61
C MET A 195 36.09 -10.98 -3.74
N LYS A 196 36.66 -11.12 -4.94
CA LYS A 196 36.30 -10.33 -6.11
C LYS A 196 34.88 -10.62 -6.57
N LYS A 197 34.46 -11.89 -6.57
CA LYS A 197 33.08 -12.28 -6.92
C LYS A 197 32.04 -11.69 -5.98
N VAL A 198 32.33 -11.64 -4.67
CA VAL A 198 31.48 -10.97 -3.68
C VAL A 198 31.36 -9.47 -4.00
N GLU A 199 32.48 -8.80 -4.29
CA GLU A 199 32.51 -7.39 -4.67
C GLU A 199 31.71 -7.10 -5.96
N GLU A 200 31.88 -7.94 -6.98
CA GLU A 200 31.17 -7.85 -8.25
C GLU A 200 29.65 -8.02 -8.06
N ASP A 201 29.19 -8.94 -7.21
CA ASP A 201 27.76 -9.13 -6.94
C ASP A 201 27.15 -7.98 -6.13
N ILE A 202 27.90 -7.36 -5.22
CA ILE A 202 27.48 -6.13 -4.53
C ILE A 202 27.32 -4.96 -5.52
N ALA A 203 28.25 -4.84 -6.47
CA ALA A 203 28.16 -3.82 -7.51
C ALA A 203 26.95 -4.09 -8.42
N LEU A 204 26.74 -5.35 -8.83
CA LEU A 204 25.59 -5.77 -9.62
C LEU A 204 24.26 -5.43 -8.94
N GLY A 205 24.15 -5.64 -7.62
CA GLY A 205 22.96 -5.26 -6.86
C GLY A 205 22.69 -3.74 -6.87
N THR A 206 23.75 -2.93 -6.89
CA THR A 206 23.62 -1.47 -7.04
C THR A 206 23.16 -1.11 -8.45
N ASP A 207 23.73 -1.73 -9.48
CA ASP A 207 23.34 -1.48 -10.88
C ASP A 207 21.89 -1.89 -11.15
N GLN A 208 21.43 -3.01 -10.56
CA GLN A 208 20.04 -3.45 -10.66
C GLN A 208 19.09 -2.48 -9.95
N LEU A 209 19.44 -1.98 -8.76
CA LEU A 209 18.66 -0.97 -8.05
C LEU A 209 18.54 0.33 -8.85
N ILE A 210 19.64 0.78 -9.46
CA ILE A 210 19.65 1.95 -10.33
C ILE A 210 18.73 1.71 -11.53
N LYS A 211 18.80 0.55 -12.19
CA LYS A 211 17.93 0.21 -13.32
C LYS A 211 16.45 0.25 -12.94
N LEU A 212 16.07 -0.36 -11.81
CA LEU A 212 14.69 -0.34 -11.33
C LEU A 212 14.20 1.09 -11.09
N ASN A 213 15.01 1.91 -10.43
CA ASN A 213 14.60 3.27 -10.07
C ASN A 213 14.64 4.23 -11.27
N ALA A 214 15.60 4.05 -12.17
CA ALA A 214 15.71 4.81 -13.41
C ALA A 214 14.55 4.55 -14.37
N ALA A 215 13.99 3.33 -14.35
CA ALA A 215 12.81 2.98 -15.15
C ALA A 215 11.56 3.78 -14.75
N SER A 216 11.55 4.37 -13.53
CA SER A 216 10.50 5.27 -13.04
C SER A 216 11.01 6.71 -12.87
N ASP A 217 11.93 7.15 -13.74
CA ASP A 217 12.51 8.51 -13.76
C ASP A 217 13.19 8.94 -12.45
N GLY A 218 13.77 7.99 -11.70
CA GLY A 218 14.44 8.25 -10.42
C GLY A 218 15.82 8.91 -10.51
N LEU A 219 16.35 9.16 -11.71
CA LEU A 219 17.67 9.78 -11.91
C LEU A 219 17.53 11.24 -12.34
N GLN A 220 18.10 12.14 -11.53
CA GLN A 220 18.26 13.55 -11.86
C GLN A 220 19.70 13.98 -11.57
N LEU A 221 20.19 14.96 -12.33
CA LEU A 221 21.47 15.58 -12.09
C LEU A 221 21.31 17.10 -12.16
N THR A 222 21.30 17.72 -11.00
CA THR A 222 21.22 19.18 -10.86
C THR A 222 22.45 19.69 -10.12
N ARG A 223 22.49 21.00 -9.83
CA ARG A 223 23.52 21.57 -8.95
C ARG A 223 23.30 21.19 -7.49
N ASP A 224 22.09 20.77 -7.11
CA ASP A 224 21.70 20.45 -5.74
C ASP A 224 21.61 18.92 -5.55
N GLN A 225 22.73 18.30 -5.20
CA GLN A 225 22.83 16.87 -4.98
C GLN A 225 21.87 16.36 -3.89
N LEU A 226 21.46 17.21 -2.93
CA LEU A 226 20.50 16.81 -1.89
C LEU A 226 19.12 16.57 -2.50
N ARG A 227 18.71 17.41 -3.46
CA ARG A 227 17.46 17.21 -4.23
C ARG A 227 17.54 15.98 -5.11
N ASP A 228 18.64 15.80 -5.83
CA ASP A 228 18.84 14.63 -6.71
C ASP A 228 18.73 13.32 -5.90
N THR A 229 19.40 13.28 -4.74
CA THR A 229 19.37 12.13 -3.83
C THR A 229 17.98 11.93 -3.22
N ARG A 230 17.28 13.02 -2.87
CA ARG A 230 15.92 12.93 -2.34
C ARG A 230 14.94 12.41 -3.38
N HIS A 231 15.02 12.91 -4.62
CA HIS A 231 14.22 12.43 -5.76
C HIS A 231 14.44 10.93 -5.99
N PHE A 232 15.70 10.49 -6.05
CA PHE A 232 16.04 9.06 -6.14
C PHE A 232 15.36 8.25 -5.02
N SER A 233 15.48 8.68 -3.76
CA SER A 233 14.86 7.96 -2.64
C SER A 233 13.32 8.01 -2.67
N ASN A 234 12.71 9.12 -3.10
CA ASN A 234 11.27 9.26 -3.23
C ASN A 234 10.73 8.25 -4.25
N THR A 235 11.33 8.21 -5.45
CA THR A 235 10.97 7.25 -6.49
C THR A 235 11.18 5.81 -6.01
N LEU A 236 12.30 5.53 -5.33
CA LEU A 236 12.61 4.19 -4.83
C LEU A 236 11.54 3.70 -3.85
N PHE A 237 11.17 4.52 -2.87
CA PHE A 237 10.12 4.14 -1.92
C PHE A 237 8.73 4.05 -2.56
N ASN A 238 8.46 4.84 -3.62
CA ASN A 238 7.23 4.70 -4.40
C ASN A 238 7.15 3.33 -5.07
N ILE A 239 8.20 2.92 -5.80
CA ILE A 239 8.20 1.64 -6.52
C ILE A 239 8.39 0.43 -5.60
N MET A 240 8.98 0.60 -4.41
CA MET A 240 9.01 -0.45 -3.39
C MET A 240 7.60 -0.73 -2.84
N ARG A 241 6.75 0.30 -2.71
CA ARG A 241 5.41 0.13 -2.13
C ARG A 241 4.35 -0.19 -3.17
N GLY A 242 4.41 0.43 -4.36
CA GLY A 242 3.44 0.23 -5.45
C GLY A 242 3.88 -0.73 -6.56
N GLY A 243 5.15 -1.10 -6.60
CA GLY A 243 5.75 -1.89 -7.67
C GLY A 243 6.29 -1.05 -8.83
N ILE A 244 6.99 -1.72 -9.75
CA ILE A 244 7.48 -1.19 -11.02
C ILE A 244 7.20 -2.19 -12.13
N PHE A 245 6.91 -1.73 -13.35
CA PHE A 245 6.70 -2.61 -14.49
C PHE A 245 7.98 -3.38 -14.84
N ASP A 246 7.82 -4.64 -15.27
CA ASP A 246 8.93 -5.56 -15.45
C ASP A 246 9.96 -5.09 -16.49
N ASP A 247 9.50 -4.79 -17.70
CA ASP A 247 10.29 -4.26 -18.80
C ASP A 247 9.41 -3.42 -19.74
N ASN A 248 9.46 -2.09 -19.60
CA ASN A 248 8.68 -1.16 -20.44
C ASN A 248 7.20 -1.58 -20.52
N TYR A 249 6.70 -1.80 -21.74
CA TYR A 249 5.34 -2.29 -22.03
C TYR A 249 5.34 -3.75 -22.51
N GLN A 250 6.39 -4.52 -22.19
CA GLN A 250 6.53 -5.91 -22.58
C GLN A 250 5.86 -6.83 -21.55
N ILE A 251 5.31 -7.93 -22.05
CA ILE A 251 4.55 -8.93 -21.30
C ILE A 251 5.10 -10.30 -21.69
N GLU A 252 5.34 -11.14 -20.68
CA GLU A 252 5.79 -12.52 -20.88
C GLU A 252 4.59 -13.47 -20.87
N LYS A 253 4.49 -14.31 -21.90
CA LYS A 253 3.35 -15.21 -22.11
C LYS A 253 3.12 -16.15 -20.94
N TRP A 254 4.17 -16.69 -20.34
CA TRP A 254 4.04 -17.63 -19.22
C TRP A 254 3.30 -17.00 -18.02
N ASP A 255 3.56 -15.72 -17.73
CA ASP A 255 2.98 -15.02 -16.60
C ASP A 255 1.54 -14.58 -16.91
N PHE A 256 1.30 -14.05 -18.11
CA PHE A 256 -0.04 -13.71 -18.56
C PHE A 256 -0.96 -14.95 -18.58
N LYS A 257 -0.46 -16.09 -19.06
CA LYS A 257 -1.15 -17.38 -19.05
C LYS A 257 -1.50 -17.81 -17.62
N LYS A 258 -0.54 -17.73 -16.71
CA LYS A 258 -0.75 -18.04 -15.28
C LYS A 258 -1.81 -17.14 -14.66
N TYR A 259 -1.72 -15.83 -14.90
CA TYR A 259 -2.72 -14.85 -14.47
C TYR A 259 -4.12 -15.21 -14.98
N LEU A 260 -4.29 -15.42 -16.29
CA LEU A 260 -5.59 -15.71 -16.89
C LEU A 260 -6.20 -17.00 -16.31
N SER A 261 -5.37 -18.04 -16.14
CA SER A 261 -5.78 -19.33 -15.55
C SER A 261 -6.28 -19.22 -14.10
N LYS A 262 -5.73 -18.27 -13.32
CA LYS A 262 -6.15 -17.98 -11.95
C LYS A 262 -7.35 -17.02 -11.91
N ALA A 263 -7.42 -16.08 -12.84
CA ALA A 263 -8.45 -15.08 -12.90
C ALA A 263 -9.81 -15.71 -13.26
N ASN A 264 -9.85 -16.45 -14.37
CA ASN A 264 -11.07 -17.11 -14.82
C ASN A 264 -10.72 -18.36 -15.66
N LYS A 265 -10.98 -19.54 -15.10
CA LYS A 265 -10.67 -20.83 -15.72
C LYS A 265 -11.46 -21.07 -17.01
N GLU A 266 -12.69 -20.58 -17.10
CA GLU A 266 -13.55 -20.75 -18.28
C GLU A 266 -13.04 -19.89 -19.43
N VAL A 267 -12.75 -18.61 -19.17
CA VAL A 267 -12.13 -17.69 -20.14
C VAL A 267 -10.76 -18.21 -20.58
N TYR A 268 -9.94 -18.68 -19.64
CA TYR A 268 -8.63 -19.27 -19.95
C TYR A 268 -8.77 -20.45 -20.92
N GLN A 269 -9.68 -21.40 -20.66
CA GLN A 269 -9.92 -22.54 -21.54
C GLN A 269 -10.43 -22.11 -22.93
N GLN A 270 -11.31 -21.11 -22.99
CA GLN A 270 -11.86 -20.59 -24.25
C GLN A 270 -10.78 -19.92 -25.12
N PHE A 271 -9.85 -19.17 -24.50
CA PHE A 271 -8.83 -18.38 -25.20
C PHE A 271 -7.43 -19.01 -25.19
N GLU A 272 -7.26 -20.22 -24.67
CA GLU A 272 -5.96 -20.89 -24.56
C GLU A 272 -5.20 -20.90 -25.89
N LYS A 273 -5.85 -21.26 -27.00
CA LYS A 273 -5.22 -21.28 -28.33
C LYS A 273 -4.80 -19.89 -28.81
N ALA A 274 -5.59 -18.87 -28.51
CA ALA A 274 -5.29 -17.50 -28.90
C ALA A 274 -4.09 -16.95 -28.11
N VAL A 275 -4.03 -17.25 -26.80
CA VAL A 275 -2.90 -16.91 -25.94
C VAL A 275 -1.64 -17.69 -26.33
N GLU A 276 -1.76 -18.98 -26.69
CA GLU A 276 -0.62 -19.78 -27.17
C GLU A 276 -0.04 -19.29 -28.50
N ALA A 277 -0.85 -18.65 -29.33
CA ALA A 277 -0.40 -18.04 -30.58
C ALA A 277 0.41 -16.75 -30.38
N LEU A 278 0.38 -16.16 -29.17
CA LEU A 278 1.24 -15.03 -28.85
C LEU A 278 2.72 -15.47 -28.81
N PRO A 279 3.65 -14.58 -29.20
CA PRO A 279 5.08 -14.78 -28.95
C PRO A 279 5.36 -14.95 -27.44
N GLU A 280 6.51 -15.53 -27.09
CA GLU A 280 6.92 -15.67 -25.68
C GLU A 280 7.00 -14.31 -24.95
N VAL A 281 7.34 -13.25 -25.69
CA VAL A 281 7.29 -11.86 -25.22
C VAL A 281 6.54 -11.01 -26.24
N PHE A 282 5.50 -10.32 -25.81
CA PHE A 282 4.67 -9.44 -26.63
C PHE A 282 4.43 -8.10 -25.92
N SER A 283 4.01 -7.08 -26.65
CA SER A 283 3.74 -5.75 -26.10
C SER A 283 2.31 -5.59 -25.61
N LEU A 284 2.08 -4.61 -24.73
CA LEU A 284 0.74 -4.17 -24.33
C LEU A 284 -0.15 -3.82 -25.54
N SER A 285 0.41 -3.26 -26.62
CA SER A 285 -0.35 -2.98 -27.85
C SER A 285 -0.86 -4.27 -28.49
N GLN A 286 -0.01 -5.30 -28.60
CA GLN A 286 -0.40 -6.60 -29.15
C GLN A 286 -1.46 -7.28 -28.28
N LEU A 287 -1.40 -7.11 -26.96
CA LEU A 287 -2.44 -7.60 -26.05
C LEU A 287 -3.78 -6.89 -26.29
N ARG A 288 -3.75 -5.58 -26.49
CA ARG A 288 -4.95 -4.78 -26.80
C ARG A 288 -5.55 -5.18 -28.14
N GLU A 289 -4.73 -5.29 -29.18
CA GLU A 289 -5.14 -5.78 -30.50
C GLU A 289 -5.77 -7.18 -30.43
N LEU A 290 -5.18 -8.09 -29.65
CA LEU A 290 -5.77 -9.41 -29.40
C LEU A 290 -7.13 -9.30 -28.73
N SER A 291 -7.25 -8.48 -27.67
CA SER A 291 -8.49 -8.31 -26.94
C SER A 291 -9.60 -7.66 -27.78
N ASP A 292 -9.27 -6.67 -28.62
CA ASP A 292 -10.21 -5.97 -29.50
C ASP A 292 -10.66 -6.84 -30.68
N GLY A 293 -9.86 -7.84 -31.08
CA GLY A 293 -10.22 -8.85 -32.06
C GLY A 293 -11.28 -9.85 -31.59
N HIS A 294 -11.67 -9.82 -30.31
CA HIS A 294 -12.62 -10.75 -29.72
C HIS A 294 -13.79 -10.02 -29.03
N ALA A 295 -15.00 -10.58 -29.16
CA ALA A 295 -16.21 -9.99 -28.58
C ALA A 295 -16.42 -10.34 -27.08
N ASP A 296 -15.56 -11.18 -26.50
CA ASP A 296 -15.69 -11.64 -25.12
C ASP A 296 -15.27 -10.55 -24.13
N LYS A 297 -16.26 -10.06 -23.37
CA LYS A 297 -16.10 -8.93 -22.45
C LYS A 297 -15.25 -9.28 -21.23
N ASP A 298 -15.25 -10.53 -20.76
CA ASP A 298 -14.40 -10.93 -19.63
C ASP A 298 -12.95 -11.04 -20.06
N PHE A 299 -12.69 -11.64 -21.23
CA PHE A 299 -11.34 -11.68 -21.78
C PHE A 299 -10.78 -10.27 -21.98
N LYS A 300 -11.58 -9.36 -22.56
CA LYS A 300 -11.18 -7.95 -22.74
C LYS A 300 -10.88 -7.26 -21.42
N ARG A 301 -11.73 -7.42 -20.40
CA ARG A 301 -11.49 -6.89 -19.05
C ARG A 301 -10.17 -7.41 -18.46
N LEU A 302 -9.94 -8.73 -18.50
CA LEU A 302 -8.74 -9.35 -17.92
C LEU A 302 -7.46 -8.94 -18.67
N CYS A 303 -7.54 -8.73 -19.98
CA CYS A 303 -6.44 -8.15 -20.76
C CYS A 303 -6.14 -6.71 -20.33
N LEU A 304 -7.18 -5.90 -20.10
CA LEU A 304 -7.03 -4.50 -19.68
C LEU A 304 -6.51 -4.40 -18.24
N GLU A 305 -6.93 -5.26 -17.32
CA GLU A 305 -6.49 -5.23 -15.91
C GLU A 305 -5.08 -5.76 -15.67
N TYR A 306 -4.52 -6.51 -16.61
CA TYR A 306 -3.21 -7.14 -16.43
C TYR A 306 -2.09 -6.08 -16.34
N MET A 307 -1.32 -6.16 -15.25
CA MET A 307 -0.17 -5.29 -15.00
C MET A 307 1.03 -6.15 -14.55
N PRO A 308 2.11 -6.24 -15.36
CA PRO A 308 3.31 -7.03 -15.04
C PRO A 308 4.22 -6.29 -14.05
N LEU A 309 3.68 -5.96 -12.87
CA LEU A 309 4.43 -5.30 -11.80
C LEU A 309 5.31 -6.30 -11.03
N LYS A 310 6.44 -5.82 -10.56
CA LYS A 310 7.36 -6.50 -9.63
C LYS A 310 7.82 -5.54 -8.54
N PHE A 311 8.65 -6.03 -7.62
CA PHE A 311 9.35 -5.24 -6.60
C PHE A 311 8.48 -4.61 -5.49
N SER A 312 7.16 -4.70 -5.59
CA SER A 312 6.25 -4.24 -4.54
C SER A 312 6.36 -5.09 -3.27
N ARG A 313 6.07 -4.48 -2.13
CA ARG A 313 5.99 -5.14 -0.82
C ARG A 313 5.16 -4.30 0.15
N ARG A 314 4.54 -4.95 1.13
CA ARG A 314 3.92 -4.24 2.26
C ARG A 314 4.96 -3.47 3.06
N HIS A 315 4.60 -2.28 3.53
CA HIS A 315 5.48 -1.33 4.21
C HIS A 315 5.53 -1.58 5.73
N GLY A 316 5.64 -2.85 6.12
CA GLY A 316 5.93 -3.26 7.50
C GLY A 316 7.41 -3.11 7.82
N ASP A 317 7.70 -2.70 9.05
CA ASP A 317 9.06 -2.57 9.59
C ASP A 317 9.00 -2.44 11.13
N PRO A 318 10.13 -2.46 11.88
CA PRO A 318 10.11 -2.36 13.33
C PRO A 318 9.44 -1.09 13.91
N SER A 319 9.35 0.01 13.14
CA SER A 319 8.60 1.21 13.53
C SER A 319 7.10 1.14 13.19
N ARG A 320 6.69 0.15 12.37
CA ARG A 320 5.30 -0.17 12.00
C ARG A 320 5.02 -1.67 12.24
N PRO A 321 5.15 -2.17 13.48
CA PRO A 321 5.12 -3.60 13.77
C PRO A 321 3.74 -4.26 13.55
N TRP A 322 2.67 -3.47 13.46
CA TRP A 322 1.32 -3.96 13.12
C TRP A 322 1.15 -4.31 11.63
N ASN A 323 2.08 -3.87 10.77
CA ASN A 323 2.11 -4.25 9.36
C ASN A 323 3.08 -5.41 9.16
N VAL A 324 2.57 -6.60 8.85
CA VAL A 324 3.40 -7.72 8.41
C VAL A 324 3.89 -7.46 6.99
N PHE A 325 5.19 -7.68 6.73
CA PHE A 325 5.79 -7.55 5.40
C PHE A 325 6.47 -8.83 4.95
N SER A 326 6.48 -9.04 3.64
CA SER A 326 7.34 -10.01 2.94
C SER A 326 7.87 -9.38 1.65
N ILE A 327 9.06 -9.78 1.20
CA ILE A 327 9.68 -9.29 -0.05
C ILE A 327 9.67 -10.42 -1.08
N ASN A 328 8.52 -10.64 -1.70
CA ASN A 328 8.31 -11.79 -2.59
C ASN A 328 8.68 -11.45 -4.04
N THR A 329 9.95 -11.12 -4.29
CA THR A 329 10.42 -10.71 -5.64
C THR A 329 11.05 -11.84 -6.45
N ARG A 330 11.41 -12.94 -5.79
CA ARG A 330 11.96 -14.14 -6.41
C ARG A 330 11.38 -15.39 -5.76
N ASP A 331 11.21 -16.44 -6.54
CA ASP A 331 10.81 -17.74 -6.01
C ASP A 331 11.93 -18.32 -5.14
N GLU A 332 11.59 -18.80 -3.95
CA GLU A 332 12.56 -19.33 -2.99
C GLU A 332 13.15 -20.68 -3.41
N THR A 333 12.52 -21.37 -4.37
CA THR A 333 12.90 -22.71 -4.82
C THR A 333 13.89 -22.65 -5.99
N ASP A 334 13.63 -21.80 -6.98
CA ASP A 334 14.42 -21.74 -8.22
C ASP A 334 15.04 -20.37 -8.52
N GLY A 335 14.74 -19.34 -7.70
CA GLY A 335 15.28 -17.99 -7.85
C GLY A 335 14.72 -17.20 -9.04
N SER A 336 13.72 -17.73 -9.74
CA SER A 336 13.02 -17.06 -10.83
C SER A 336 12.34 -15.78 -10.35
N LYS A 337 12.13 -14.81 -11.26
CA LYS A 337 11.47 -13.55 -10.92
C LYS A 337 9.98 -13.79 -10.63
N ILE A 338 9.44 -13.06 -9.66
CA ILE A 338 8.00 -13.02 -9.37
C ILE A 338 7.44 -11.69 -9.88
N LEU A 339 6.42 -11.78 -10.75
CA LEU A 339 5.59 -10.65 -11.13
C LEU A 339 4.32 -10.70 -10.27
N ASP A 340 4.29 -9.93 -9.20
CA ASP A 340 3.17 -9.88 -8.27
C ASP A 340 3.10 -8.52 -7.56
N TYR A 341 1.91 -8.18 -7.09
CA TYR A 341 1.67 -7.03 -6.25
C TYR A 341 0.53 -7.24 -5.27
N GLU A 342 0.71 -6.64 -4.09
CA GLU A 342 -0.35 -6.46 -3.11
C GLU A 342 -0.19 -5.11 -2.40
N GLY A 343 -1.31 -4.46 -2.10
CA GLY A 343 -1.29 -3.21 -1.35
C GLY A 343 -2.66 -2.80 -0.84
N ASN A 344 -2.66 -2.12 0.30
CA ASN A 344 -3.87 -1.45 0.78
C ASN A 344 -4.32 -0.43 -0.27
N TRP A 345 -5.63 -0.28 -0.44
CA TRP A 345 -6.27 0.46 -1.52
C TRP A 345 -5.65 1.85 -1.76
N ARG A 346 -5.72 2.72 -0.76
CA ARG A 346 -5.18 4.08 -0.83
C ARG A 346 -3.68 4.09 -1.14
N ASP A 347 -2.90 3.25 -0.47
CA ASP A 347 -1.44 3.26 -0.60
C ASP A 347 -1.00 2.97 -2.03
N ILE A 348 -1.53 1.90 -2.63
CA ILE A 348 -1.08 1.42 -3.93
C ILE A 348 -1.59 2.30 -5.07
N PHE A 349 -2.84 2.77 -5.02
CA PHE A 349 -3.37 3.68 -6.04
C PHE A 349 -2.69 5.06 -6.00
N GLN A 350 -2.31 5.57 -4.83
CA GLN A 350 -1.46 6.76 -4.74
C GLN A 350 -0.06 6.54 -5.36
N ASN A 351 0.54 5.37 -5.15
CA ASN A 351 1.84 5.09 -5.76
C ASN A 351 1.74 4.94 -7.29
N TRP A 352 0.63 4.39 -7.77
CA TRP A 352 0.36 4.22 -9.19
C TRP A 352 0.11 5.55 -9.91
N GLU A 353 -0.40 6.57 -9.23
CA GLU A 353 -0.50 7.92 -9.80
C GLU A 353 0.87 8.45 -10.24
N ALA A 354 1.87 8.35 -9.36
CA ALA A 354 3.23 8.75 -9.69
C ALA A 354 3.88 7.83 -10.73
N LEU A 355 3.63 6.52 -10.66
CA LEU A 355 4.16 5.54 -11.62
C LEU A 355 3.62 5.74 -13.04
N ALA A 356 2.35 6.15 -13.17
CA ALA A 356 1.70 6.38 -14.46
C ALA A 356 2.37 7.50 -15.26
N LEU A 357 3.04 8.47 -14.60
CA LEU A 357 3.82 9.50 -15.29
C LEU A 357 4.96 8.91 -16.14
N SER A 358 5.62 7.86 -15.62
CA SER A 358 6.70 7.14 -16.33
C SER A 358 6.15 6.08 -17.30
N TYR A 359 4.93 5.58 -17.07
CA TYR A 359 4.30 4.51 -17.84
C TYR A 359 2.85 4.85 -18.26
N PRO A 360 2.65 5.93 -19.05
CA PRO A 360 1.32 6.46 -19.35
C PRO A 360 0.37 5.46 -19.99
N SER A 361 0.86 4.51 -20.81
CA SER A 361 -0.02 3.55 -21.47
C SER A 361 -0.69 2.54 -20.53
N PHE A 362 -0.23 2.39 -19.28
CA PHE A 362 -0.89 1.52 -18.29
C PHE A 362 -2.02 2.22 -17.51
N ILE A 363 -2.31 3.50 -17.75
CA ILE A 363 -3.36 4.21 -17.00
C ILE A 363 -4.73 3.54 -17.12
N GLU A 364 -5.07 3.03 -18.31
CA GLU A 364 -6.33 2.33 -18.54
C GLU A 364 -6.42 1.07 -17.68
N SER A 365 -5.30 0.36 -17.50
CA SER A 365 -5.21 -0.82 -16.64
C SER A 365 -5.44 -0.48 -15.17
N MET A 366 -4.86 0.63 -14.70
CA MET A 366 -5.06 1.12 -13.34
C MET A 366 -6.52 1.54 -13.09
N ILE A 367 -7.15 2.23 -14.06
CA ILE A 367 -8.56 2.64 -14.00
C ILE A 367 -9.48 1.41 -13.96
N HIS A 368 -9.27 0.44 -14.86
CA HIS A 368 -10.08 -0.79 -14.87
C HIS A 368 -9.90 -1.58 -13.58
N LYS A 369 -8.68 -1.69 -13.07
CA LYS A 369 -8.41 -2.36 -11.79
C LYS A 369 -9.13 -1.67 -10.63
N PHE A 370 -9.13 -0.34 -10.58
CA PHE A 370 -9.85 0.44 -9.58
C PHE A 370 -11.37 0.25 -9.69
N LEU A 371 -11.94 0.48 -10.87
CA LEU A 371 -13.39 0.43 -11.07
C LEU A 371 -13.95 -0.98 -10.90
N ASN A 372 -13.27 -2.01 -11.42
CA ASN A 372 -13.78 -3.39 -11.33
C ASN A 372 -13.64 -3.99 -9.93
N ALA A 373 -12.73 -3.46 -9.11
CA ALA A 373 -12.66 -3.76 -7.68
C ALA A 373 -13.61 -2.91 -6.83
N THR A 374 -14.33 -1.94 -7.41
CA THR A 374 -15.34 -1.13 -6.72
C THR A 374 -16.68 -1.88 -6.65
N THR A 375 -17.32 -1.88 -5.49
CA THR A 375 -18.60 -2.54 -5.19
C THR A 375 -19.79 -1.78 -5.80
N PHE A 376 -20.94 -2.42 -5.90
CA PHE A 376 -22.14 -1.81 -6.51
C PHE A 376 -22.73 -0.68 -5.65
N ASP A 377 -22.50 -0.72 -4.34
CA ASP A 377 -22.89 0.31 -3.36
C ASP A 377 -21.83 1.43 -3.23
N GLY A 378 -20.86 1.49 -4.15
CA GLY A 378 -19.98 2.65 -4.34
C GLY A 378 -18.77 2.71 -3.41
N TYR A 379 -18.30 1.55 -2.92
CA TYR A 379 -17.13 1.41 -2.05
C TYR A 379 -16.15 0.36 -2.60
N ASN A 380 -15.23 -0.14 -1.78
CA ASN A 380 -14.20 -1.06 -2.22
C ASN A 380 -13.65 -1.93 -1.08
N PRO A 381 -13.07 -3.11 -1.39
CA PRO A 381 -12.27 -3.87 -0.45
C PRO A 381 -11.04 -3.07 0.02
N TYR A 382 -10.46 -3.46 1.15
CA TYR A 382 -9.32 -2.73 1.72
C TYR A 382 -8.00 -2.98 0.96
N ARG A 383 -7.87 -4.09 0.22
CA ARG A 383 -6.64 -4.50 -0.47
C ARG A 383 -6.91 -4.92 -1.91
N VAL A 384 -5.99 -4.55 -2.81
CA VAL A 384 -5.93 -5.08 -4.18
C VAL A 384 -4.67 -5.92 -4.36
N THR A 385 -4.78 -6.97 -5.19
CA THR A 385 -3.69 -7.88 -5.52
C THR A 385 -3.70 -8.18 -7.02
N LYS A 386 -2.63 -8.77 -7.55
CA LYS A 386 -2.63 -9.26 -8.94
C LYS A 386 -3.77 -10.24 -9.20
N ASP A 387 -4.02 -11.12 -8.23
CA ASP A 387 -5.08 -12.15 -8.27
C ASP A 387 -6.48 -11.59 -7.93
N GLY A 388 -6.66 -10.27 -7.80
CA GLY A 388 -7.97 -9.64 -7.56
C GLY A 388 -7.93 -8.63 -6.41
N PHE A 389 -8.59 -8.98 -5.30
CA PHE A 389 -8.73 -8.16 -4.10
C PHE A 389 -9.07 -9.01 -2.89
N ASP A 390 -8.84 -8.46 -1.70
CA ASP A 390 -9.16 -9.07 -0.40
C ASP A 390 -9.94 -8.10 0.49
N TRP A 391 -10.92 -8.62 1.24
CA TRP A 391 -11.69 -7.89 2.24
C TRP A 391 -11.30 -8.32 3.66
N GLU A 392 -11.55 -7.46 4.63
CA GLU A 392 -11.36 -7.78 6.05
C GLU A 392 -12.48 -8.72 6.52
N ILE A 393 -12.17 -9.60 7.46
CA ILE A 393 -13.12 -10.48 8.16
C ILE A 393 -13.12 -10.11 9.64
N ILE A 394 -14.21 -10.39 10.34
CA ILE A 394 -14.30 -10.21 11.79
C ILE A 394 -13.59 -11.39 12.47
N GLU A 395 -12.55 -11.11 13.26
CA GLU A 395 -11.83 -12.08 14.08
C GLU A 395 -12.31 -11.95 15.54
N PRO A 396 -13.00 -12.96 16.11
CA PRO A 396 -13.61 -12.85 17.44
C PRO A 396 -12.65 -12.50 18.58
N ASP A 397 -11.39 -12.88 18.44
CA ASP A 397 -10.34 -12.70 19.45
C ASP A 397 -9.49 -11.44 19.22
N ASP A 398 -9.69 -10.71 18.12
CA ASP A 398 -9.00 -9.46 17.81
C ASP A 398 -9.94 -8.25 18.02
N PRO A 399 -9.78 -7.48 19.12
CA PRO A 399 -10.59 -6.29 19.37
C PRO A 399 -10.33 -5.15 18.37
N TRP A 400 -9.37 -5.30 17.45
CA TRP A 400 -9.14 -4.38 16.33
C TRP A 400 -9.76 -4.86 15.01
N SER A 401 -10.28 -6.08 14.98
CA SER A 401 -10.92 -6.67 13.83
C SER A 401 -12.38 -6.22 13.72
N TYR A 402 -12.55 -5.09 13.05
CA TYR A 402 -13.85 -4.61 12.57
C TYR A 402 -13.90 -4.73 11.05
N ILE A 403 -15.04 -4.46 10.43
CA ILE A 403 -15.16 -4.31 8.97
C ILE A 403 -15.76 -2.94 8.64
N GLY A 404 -15.60 -2.50 7.39
CA GLY A 404 -16.27 -1.31 6.89
C GLY A 404 -15.61 -0.76 5.63
N TYR A 405 -16.00 0.45 5.25
CA TYR A 405 -15.49 1.14 4.07
C TYR A 405 -14.98 2.53 4.41
N TRP A 406 -13.73 2.83 4.06
CA TRP A 406 -13.17 4.16 4.27
C TRP A 406 -13.79 5.18 3.31
N GLY A 407 -14.18 6.34 3.84
CA GLY A 407 -14.94 7.36 3.10
C GLY A 407 -14.17 7.99 1.94
N ASP A 408 -12.84 8.11 2.05
CA ASP A 408 -11.98 8.81 1.10
C ASP A 408 -11.53 7.92 -0.08
N HIS A 409 -11.62 6.59 0.05
CA HIS A 409 -11.02 5.61 -0.87
C HIS A 409 -11.46 5.73 -2.34
N GLN A 410 -12.55 6.42 -2.64
CA GLN A 410 -13.15 6.44 -3.97
C GLN A 410 -12.76 7.68 -4.79
N LEU A 411 -13.30 8.84 -4.44
CA LEU A 411 -13.38 9.99 -5.35
C LEU A 411 -12.01 10.51 -5.79
N ILE A 412 -11.18 10.96 -4.84
CA ILE A 412 -9.95 11.69 -5.19
C ILE A 412 -8.93 10.77 -5.88
N TYR A 413 -8.77 9.53 -5.43
CA TYR A 413 -7.82 8.60 -6.01
C TYR A 413 -8.22 8.16 -7.42
N LEU A 414 -9.51 7.90 -7.67
CA LEU A 414 -10.02 7.65 -9.01
C LEU A 414 -9.84 8.87 -9.91
N LEU A 415 -10.20 10.06 -9.40
CA LEU A 415 -10.13 11.30 -10.17
C LEU A 415 -8.74 11.58 -10.71
N LYS A 416 -7.68 11.33 -9.93
CA LYS A 416 -6.31 11.54 -10.40
C LYS A 416 -5.98 10.70 -11.64
N PHE A 417 -6.51 9.48 -11.74
CA PHE A 417 -6.36 8.66 -12.93
C PHE A 417 -7.22 9.16 -14.10
N LEU A 418 -8.46 9.58 -13.82
CA LEU A 418 -9.37 10.10 -14.85
C LEU A 418 -8.85 11.40 -15.47
N GLU A 419 -8.34 12.32 -14.66
CA GLU A 419 -7.66 13.54 -15.12
C GLU A 419 -6.44 13.19 -15.98
N PHE A 420 -5.61 12.26 -15.50
CA PHE A 420 -4.41 11.86 -16.23
C PHE A 420 -4.70 11.26 -17.61
N VAL A 421 -5.69 10.35 -17.71
CA VAL A 421 -6.02 9.74 -19.00
C VAL A 421 -6.70 10.72 -19.95
N GLU A 422 -7.52 11.65 -19.45
CA GLU A 422 -8.18 12.65 -20.28
C GLU A 422 -7.18 13.70 -20.79
N ASP A 423 -6.16 14.06 -20.01
CA ASP A 423 -5.07 14.93 -20.45
C ASP A 423 -4.16 14.23 -21.49
N LEU A 424 -3.90 12.94 -21.31
CA LEU A 424 -3.05 12.13 -22.19
C LEU A 424 -3.74 11.76 -23.51
N ALA A 425 -5.00 11.34 -23.43
CA ALA A 425 -5.79 10.78 -24.53
C ALA A 425 -7.26 11.23 -24.45
N PRO A 426 -7.56 12.50 -24.79
CA PRO A 426 -8.92 13.04 -24.77
C PRO A 426 -9.91 12.16 -25.54
N GLY A 427 -11.10 11.94 -24.96
CA GLY A 427 -12.14 11.08 -25.56
C GLY A 427 -11.95 9.59 -25.31
N ARG A 428 -10.84 9.17 -24.67
CA ARG A 428 -10.66 7.75 -24.31
C ARG A 428 -11.71 7.29 -23.29
N LEU A 429 -12.04 8.12 -22.31
CA LEU A 429 -13.09 7.80 -21.33
C LEU A 429 -14.48 7.73 -21.98
N GLU A 430 -14.79 8.64 -22.92
CA GLU A 430 -16.04 8.61 -23.69
C GLU A 430 -16.19 7.29 -24.45
N SER A 431 -15.10 6.73 -24.98
CA SER A 431 -15.15 5.43 -25.67
C SER A 431 -15.64 4.26 -24.81
N TYR A 432 -15.72 4.42 -23.48
CA TYR A 432 -16.24 3.43 -22.56
C TYR A 432 -17.69 3.66 -22.12
N PHE A 433 -18.35 4.71 -22.59
CA PHE A 433 -19.70 5.09 -22.16
C PHE A 433 -20.75 4.04 -22.56
N ASP A 434 -20.57 3.37 -23.69
CA ASP A 434 -21.46 2.33 -24.21
C ASP A 434 -20.86 0.91 -24.12
N GLN A 435 -19.66 0.77 -23.54
CA GLN A 435 -18.98 -0.52 -23.41
C GLN A 435 -19.24 -1.17 -22.06
N ASP A 436 -20.08 -2.20 -22.06
CA ASP A 436 -20.33 -3.05 -20.90
C ASP A 436 -19.16 -4.02 -20.61
N ILE A 437 -18.03 -3.48 -20.17
CA ILE A 437 -16.80 -4.24 -19.87
C ILE A 437 -16.37 -4.11 -18.40
N PHE A 438 -17.08 -3.31 -17.60
CA PHE A 438 -16.83 -3.17 -16.16
C PHE A 438 -17.71 -4.12 -15.35
N VAL A 439 -17.25 -4.45 -14.15
CA VAL A 439 -17.91 -5.39 -13.22
C VAL A 439 -17.97 -4.80 -11.82
N TYR A 440 -18.72 -5.43 -10.92
CA TYR A 440 -18.76 -5.07 -9.50
C TYR A 440 -18.05 -6.13 -8.64
N ALA A 441 -17.18 -5.68 -7.73
CA ALA A 441 -16.67 -6.51 -6.66
C ALA A 441 -17.82 -6.95 -5.74
N ASN A 442 -17.84 -8.22 -5.38
CA ASN A 442 -18.79 -8.78 -4.44
C ASN A 442 -18.10 -8.93 -3.07
N VAL A 443 -18.16 -7.87 -2.27
CA VAL A 443 -17.64 -7.87 -0.89
C VAL A 443 -18.81 -8.24 0.03
N PRO A 444 -18.63 -9.19 0.99
CA PRO A 444 -19.71 -9.71 1.83
C PRO A 444 -20.10 -8.76 2.97
N TYR A 445 -20.23 -7.46 2.67
CA TYR A 445 -20.65 -6.43 3.62
C TYR A 445 -22.06 -5.96 3.26
N LYS A 446 -22.93 -5.82 4.27
CA LYS A 446 -24.31 -5.37 4.12
C LYS A 446 -24.50 -4.06 4.88
N ILE A 447 -24.64 -2.96 4.16
CA ILE A 447 -24.97 -1.67 4.77
C ILE A 447 -26.46 -1.67 5.16
N LYS A 448 -26.78 -1.38 6.42
CA LYS A 448 -28.15 -1.40 6.97
C LYS A 448 -29.10 -0.40 6.29
N GLY A 449 -30.39 -0.52 6.60
CA GLY A 449 -31.42 0.42 6.14
C GLY A 449 -31.17 1.83 6.68
N TYR A 450 -31.60 2.86 5.93
CA TYR A 450 -31.34 4.26 6.29
C TYR A 450 -31.82 4.64 7.70
N GLU A 451 -33.01 4.18 8.12
CA GLU A 451 -33.52 4.42 9.48
C GLU A 451 -32.59 3.87 10.57
N ASP A 452 -31.97 2.71 10.35
CA ASP A 452 -31.02 2.12 11.29
C ASP A 452 -29.71 2.90 11.31
N LEU A 453 -29.27 3.45 10.17
CA LEU A 453 -28.12 4.35 10.10
C LEU A 453 -28.36 5.61 10.95
N LEU A 454 -29.55 6.23 10.83
CA LEU A 454 -29.91 7.39 11.65
C LEU A 454 -30.00 7.04 13.14
N ARG A 455 -30.56 5.87 13.47
CA ARG A 455 -30.73 5.43 14.86
C ARG A 455 -29.38 5.14 15.54
N HIS A 456 -28.46 4.48 14.85
CA HIS A 456 -27.18 4.08 15.42
C HIS A 456 -26.03 4.14 14.38
N PRO A 457 -25.49 5.32 14.08
CA PRO A 457 -24.56 5.51 12.94
C PRO A 457 -23.17 4.91 13.14
N LYS A 458 -22.92 4.27 14.29
CA LYS A 458 -21.70 3.50 14.57
C LYS A 458 -21.86 1.98 14.34
N ASP A 459 -23.08 1.51 14.10
CA ASP A 459 -23.41 0.08 13.88
C ASP A 459 -24.24 -0.06 12.59
N THR A 460 -23.54 -0.02 11.46
CA THR A 460 -24.13 0.30 10.15
C THR A 460 -23.83 -0.74 9.08
N ILE A 461 -22.84 -1.61 9.29
CA ILE A 461 -22.41 -2.61 8.31
C ILE A 461 -22.26 -3.97 8.99
N GLU A 462 -22.98 -4.96 8.45
CA GLU A 462 -22.93 -6.35 8.88
C GLU A 462 -22.06 -7.18 7.94
N PHE A 463 -21.38 -8.18 8.47
CA PHE A 463 -20.67 -9.18 7.68
C PHE A 463 -21.63 -10.33 7.31
N ASP A 464 -21.77 -10.62 6.02
CA ASP A 464 -22.61 -11.70 5.52
C ASP A 464 -21.78 -12.98 5.33
N ASP A 465 -21.69 -13.79 6.38
CA ASP A 465 -20.96 -15.07 6.37
C ASP A 465 -21.43 -16.00 5.25
N THR A 466 -22.74 -16.02 4.96
CA THR A 466 -23.30 -16.90 3.92
C THR A 466 -22.77 -16.49 2.54
N LEU A 467 -22.73 -15.19 2.28
CA LEU A 467 -22.17 -14.63 1.06
C LEU A 467 -20.66 -14.86 0.96
N ASP A 468 -19.90 -14.68 2.05
CA ASP A 468 -18.44 -14.97 2.08
C ASP A 468 -18.15 -16.43 1.68
N HIS A 469 -18.87 -17.39 2.29
CA HIS A 469 -18.73 -18.80 1.95
C HIS A 469 -19.08 -19.07 0.48
N ALA A 470 -20.16 -18.49 -0.03
CA ALA A 470 -20.58 -18.64 -1.43
C ALA A 470 -19.52 -18.06 -2.39
N ILE A 471 -18.96 -16.89 -2.09
CA ILE A 471 -17.89 -16.28 -2.88
C ILE A 471 -16.64 -17.17 -2.90
N ARG A 472 -16.21 -17.71 -1.74
CA ARG A 472 -15.04 -18.60 -1.66
C ARG A 472 -15.24 -19.88 -2.48
N GLN A 473 -16.43 -20.47 -2.44
CA GLN A 473 -16.77 -21.62 -3.28
C GLN A 473 -16.72 -21.27 -4.77
N ARG A 474 -17.26 -20.11 -5.16
CA ARG A 474 -17.16 -19.61 -6.55
C ARG A 474 -15.70 -19.37 -6.95
N ARG A 475 -14.86 -18.80 -6.07
CA ARG A 475 -13.42 -18.60 -6.33
C ARG A 475 -12.71 -19.92 -6.57
N ALA A 476 -13.00 -20.95 -5.76
CA ALA A 476 -12.44 -22.29 -5.94
C ALA A 476 -12.82 -22.91 -7.30
N LYS A 477 -14.06 -22.67 -7.77
CA LYS A 477 -14.55 -23.17 -9.07
C LYS A 477 -14.00 -22.35 -10.25
N LEU A 478 -14.31 -21.06 -10.31
CA LEU A 478 -14.09 -20.17 -11.46
C LEU A 478 -12.70 -19.54 -11.48
N GLY A 479 -12.07 -19.30 -10.33
CA GLY A 479 -10.92 -18.41 -10.19
C GLY A 479 -11.30 -17.08 -9.52
N ALA A 480 -10.42 -16.08 -9.57
CA ALA A 480 -10.64 -14.78 -8.94
C ALA A 480 -11.97 -14.11 -9.31
N ASP A 481 -12.43 -14.25 -10.56
CA ASP A 481 -13.71 -13.74 -11.05
C ASP A 481 -14.93 -14.31 -10.29
N GLY A 482 -14.75 -15.37 -9.52
CA GLY A 482 -15.78 -15.87 -8.59
C GLY A 482 -16.17 -14.87 -7.50
N ALA A 483 -15.34 -13.86 -7.24
CA ALA A 483 -15.60 -12.74 -6.35
C ALA A 483 -16.32 -11.56 -7.02
N LEU A 484 -16.76 -11.70 -8.27
CA LEU A 484 -17.55 -10.69 -8.96
C LEU A 484 -19.04 -10.94 -8.77
N LEU A 485 -19.79 -9.84 -8.72
CA LEU A 485 -21.25 -9.88 -8.56
C LEU A 485 -21.91 -10.40 -9.85
N GLY A 486 -22.87 -11.31 -9.69
CA GLY A 486 -23.72 -11.79 -10.79
C GLY A 486 -25.05 -11.05 -10.86
N SER A 487 -25.90 -11.45 -11.81
CA SER A 487 -27.31 -11.04 -11.92
C SER A 487 -28.21 -12.28 -11.88
N LYS A 488 -29.54 -12.10 -11.98
CA LYS A 488 -30.49 -13.23 -12.06
C LYS A 488 -30.26 -14.16 -13.28
N GLY A 489 -29.57 -13.68 -14.33
CA GLY A 489 -29.34 -14.43 -15.57
C GLY A 489 -27.88 -14.59 -15.97
N GLU A 490 -26.94 -13.90 -15.32
CA GLU A 490 -25.52 -13.91 -15.69
C GLU A 490 -24.63 -14.23 -14.47
N SER A 491 -23.59 -15.03 -14.68
CA SER A 491 -22.62 -15.35 -13.65
C SER A 491 -21.79 -14.14 -13.20
N ILE A 492 -21.48 -13.24 -14.14
CA ILE A 492 -20.75 -11.99 -13.92
C ILE A 492 -21.56 -10.88 -14.60
N TYR A 493 -22.04 -9.93 -13.80
CA TYR A 493 -22.81 -8.81 -14.31
C TYR A 493 -21.89 -7.71 -14.84
N ARG A 494 -22.16 -7.23 -16.05
CA ARG A 494 -21.30 -6.26 -16.75
C ARG A 494 -22.03 -4.95 -17.00
N VAL A 495 -21.33 -3.85 -16.81
CA VAL A 495 -21.85 -2.48 -16.88
C VAL A 495 -20.85 -1.57 -17.58
N ASN A 496 -21.30 -0.40 -18.02
CA ASN A 496 -20.42 0.58 -18.67
C ASN A 496 -19.78 1.55 -17.67
N PHE A 497 -18.90 2.40 -18.19
CA PHE A 497 -18.19 3.38 -17.38
C PHE A 497 -19.13 4.36 -16.67
N VAL A 498 -20.16 4.86 -17.34
CA VAL A 498 -21.10 5.85 -16.76
C VAL A 498 -21.80 5.27 -15.54
N GLU A 499 -22.23 4.00 -15.61
CA GLU A 499 -22.82 3.31 -14.48
C GLU A 499 -21.82 3.14 -13.31
N LYS A 500 -20.55 2.78 -13.58
CA LYS A 500 -19.53 2.69 -12.53
C LYS A 500 -19.29 4.02 -11.82
N ILE A 501 -19.26 5.12 -12.58
CA ILE A 501 -19.12 6.46 -12.04
C ILE A 501 -20.36 6.85 -11.23
N LEU A 502 -21.56 6.56 -11.73
CA LEU A 502 -22.81 6.84 -11.02
C LEU A 502 -22.90 6.07 -9.70
N ALA A 503 -22.52 4.80 -9.66
CA ALA A 503 -22.54 4.00 -8.43
C ALA A 503 -21.72 4.67 -7.31
N THR A 504 -20.52 5.15 -7.61
CA THR A 504 -19.65 5.81 -6.61
C THR A 504 -20.13 7.23 -6.24
N VAL A 505 -20.57 8.02 -7.23
CA VAL A 505 -21.04 9.39 -6.99
C VAL A 505 -22.36 9.39 -6.21
N LEU A 506 -23.32 8.53 -6.59
CA LEU A 506 -24.61 8.43 -5.91
C LEU A 506 -24.44 7.91 -4.48
N ALA A 507 -23.53 6.98 -4.21
CA ALA A 507 -23.24 6.53 -2.85
C ALA A 507 -22.70 7.65 -1.94
N LYS A 508 -21.93 8.59 -2.50
CA LYS A 508 -21.47 9.78 -1.77
C LYS A 508 -22.60 10.78 -1.58
N ILE A 509 -23.39 11.04 -2.62
CA ILE A 509 -24.51 11.97 -2.56
C ILE A 509 -25.65 11.47 -1.67
N SER A 510 -25.89 10.16 -1.56
CA SER A 510 -26.86 9.62 -0.59
C SER A 510 -26.47 9.87 0.87
N ASN A 511 -25.22 10.26 1.11
CA ASN A 511 -24.69 10.65 2.41
C ASN A 511 -24.41 12.15 2.50
N PHE A 512 -24.82 12.95 1.52
CA PHE A 512 -24.63 14.40 1.54
C PHE A 512 -25.59 15.04 2.55
N ILE A 513 -25.01 15.74 3.53
CA ILE A 513 -25.73 16.58 4.47
C ILE A 513 -25.50 18.03 4.03
N PRO A 514 -26.54 18.77 3.59
CA PRO A 514 -26.39 20.17 3.17
C PRO A 514 -25.68 21.00 4.24
N GLU A 515 -24.74 21.86 3.82
CA GLU A 515 -23.82 22.64 4.68
C GLU A 515 -22.95 21.83 5.67
N GLY A 516 -23.09 20.50 5.75
CA GLY A 516 -22.35 19.63 6.66
C GLY A 516 -21.20 18.88 5.99
N GLY A 517 -21.40 18.38 4.76
CA GLY A 517 -20.44 17.56 4.01
C GLY A 517 -20.97 16.14 3.73
N ILE A 518 -20.07 15.16 3.59
CA ILE A 518 -20.42 13.74 3.36
C ILE A 518 -20.38 12.96 4.70
N TRP A 519 -21.49 12.33 5.07
CA TRP A 519 -21.64 11.64 6.35
C TRP A 519 -20.69 10.43 6.47
N MET A 520 -19.97 10.32 7.59
CA MET A 520 -19.02 9.25 7.88
C MET A 520 -19.68 8.10 8.66
N ASN A 521 -20.48 7.27 7.99
CA ASN A 521 -21.32 6.26 8.62
C ASN A 521 -20.99 4.80 8.21
N THR A 522 -19.76 4.54 7.76
CA THR A 522 -19.37 3.24 7.16
C THR A 522 -18.35 2.44 7.97
N GLN A 523 -18.38 2.59 9.31
CA GLN A 523 -17.53 1.85 10.29
C GLN A 523 -16.00 1.99 10.11
N ARG A 524 -15.56 2.88 9.23
CA ARG A 524 -14.15 3.21 8.99
C ARG A 524 -13.95 4.71 8.84
N PRO A 525 -12.78 5.23 9.26
CA PRO A 525 -12.44 6.63 9.08
C PRO A 525 -12.16 6.96 7.61
N GLU A 526 -11.61 8.14 7.38
CA GLU A 526 -11.00 8.51 6.11
C GLU A 526 -9.47 8.41 6.21
N TRP A 527 -8.72 9.36 5.64
CA TRP A 527 -7.26 9.32 5.56
C TRP A 527 -6.56 9.26 6.94
N ASN A 528 -7.11 9.95 7.95
CA ASN A 528 -6.54 10.06 9.30
C ASN A 528 -7.18 9.06 10.29
N ASP A 529 -6.57 7.88 10.43
CA ASP A 529 -7.03 6.85 11.36
C ASP A 529 -7.03 7.31 12.84
N ALA A 530 -6.23 8.32 13.21
CA ALA A 530 -6.16 8.81 14.60
C ALA A 530 -7.44 9.57 15.04
N ASN A 531 -8.29 9.98 14.09
CA ASN A 531 -9.59 10.59 14.35
C ASN A 531 -10.76 9.62 14.10
N ASN A 532 -10.53 8.31 14.22
CA ASN A 532 -11.55 7.27 13.97
C ASN A 532 -12.84 7.40 14.79
N ALA A 533 -12.80 8.05 15.96
CA ALA A 533 -13.99 8.30 16.77
C ALA A 533 -15.04 9.20 16.09
N LEU A 534 -14.65 9.95 15.04
CA LEU A 534 -15.56 10.73 14.21
C LEU A 534 -16.52 9.85 13.42
N VAL A 535 -16.19 8.59 13.13
CA VAL A 535 -17.11 7.66 12.47
C VAL A 535 -18.39 7.55 13.30
N GLY A 536 -19.54 7.71 12.65
CA GLY A 536 -20.84 7.86 13.28
C GLY A 536 -21.40 9.25 13.04
N ASN A 537 -21.02 10.23 13.86
CA ASN A 537 -21.57 11.59 13.78
C ASN A 537 -20.73 12.56 12.94
N GLY A 538 -19.53 12.15 12.54
CA GLY A 538 -18.63 12.95 11.72
C GLY A 538 -19.15 13.13 10.31
N VAL A 539 -18.89 14.30 9.74
CA VAL A 539 -19.27 14.67 8.38
C VAL A 539 -18.05 15.28 7.69
N SER A 540 -17.65 14.70 6.57
CA SER A 540 -16.43 15.07 5.85
C SER A 540 -16.70 16.16 4.82
N MET A 541 -16.22 17.37 5.13
CA MET A 541 -16.08 18.41 4.11
C MET A 541 -14.88 18.13 3.20
N VAL A 542 -13.84 17.42 3.69
CA VAL A 542 -12.70 16.95 2.89
C VAL A 542 -13.17 16.22 1.64
N THR A 543 -14.01 15.20 1.81
CA THR A 543 -14.57 14.42 0.70
C THR A 543 -15.51 15.25 -0.16
N LEU A 544 -16.25 16.21 0.41
CA LEU A 544 -17.10 17.12 -0.37
C LEU A 544 -16.28 18.03 -1.31
N TYR A 545 -15.14 18.57 -0.86
CA TYR A 545 -14.27 19.39 -1.70
C TYR A 545 -13.76 18.61 -2.92
N TYR A 546 -13.41 17.33 -2.71
CA TYR A 546 -13.02 16.45 -3.80
C TYR A 546 -14.20 15.99 -4.66
N LEU A 547 -15.39 15.81 -4.09
CA LEU A 547 -16.62 15.55 -4.87
C LEU A 547 -16.93 16.71 -5.81
N ARG A 548 -16.78 17.96 -5.35
CA ARG A 548 -16.94 19.14 -6.21
C ARG A 548 -16.00 19.08 -7.41
N ARG A 549 -14.70 18.81 -7.19
CA ARG A 549 -13.71 18.67 -8.28
C ARG A 549 -14.07 17.52 -9.22
N PHE A 550 -14.54 16.40 -8.67
CA PHE A 550 -14.97 15.23 -9.43
C PHE A 550 -16.15 15.55 -10.34
N LEU A 551 -17.19 16.22 -9.82
CA LEU A 551 -18.35 16.63 -10.59
C LEU A 551 -18.00 17.68 -11.66
N ASP A 552 -17.09 18.60 -11.37
CA ASP A 552 -16.60 19.60 -12.33
C ASP A 552 -15.83 18.94 -13.49
N PHE A 553 -15.00 17.93 -13.18
CA PHE A 553 -14.36 17.09 -14.19
C PHE A 553 -15.40 16.36 -15.05
N LEU A 554 -16.41 15.72 -14.45
CA LEU A 554 -17.47 15.03 -15.20
C LEU A 554 -18.27 15.99 -16.08
N LYS A 555 -18.56 17.20 -15.59
CA LYS A 555 -19.20 18.27 -16.39
C LYS A 555 -18.36 18.60 -17.62
N GLY A 556 -17.05 18.75 -17.45
CA GLY A 556 -16.11 18.94 -18.56
C GLY A 556 -16.14 17.79 -19.55
N LEU A 557 -16.14 16.54 -19.07
CA LEU A 557 -16.20 15.34 -19.90
C LEU A 557 -17.51 15.25 -20.69
N LEU A 558 -18.65 15.48 -20.04
CA LEU A 558 -19.97 15.44 -20.68
C LEU A 558 -20.21 16.57 -21.69
N SER A 559 -19.58 17.73 -21.49
CA SER A 559 -19.72 18.85 -22.43
C SER A 559 -19.08 18.62 -23.80
N LYS A 560 -18.21 17.60 -23.93
CA LYS A 560 -17.44 17.29 -25.14
C LYS A 560 -17.97 16.10 -25.94
N THR A 561 -18.90 15.32 -25.38
CA THR A 561 -19.41 14.08 -25.99
C THR A 561 -20.61 14.36 -26.90
N ASP A 562 -20.68 13.63 -28.01
CA ASP A 562 -21.85 13.60 -28.90
C ASP A 562 -22.85 12.49 -28.52
N THR A 563 -22.49 11.61 -27.58
CA THR A 563 -23.38 10.58 -27.03
C THR A 563 -24.61 11.24 -26.40
N GLY A 564 -25.82 10.78 -26.75
CA GLY A 564 -27.06 11.31 -26.18
C GLY A 564 -27.59 10.51 -24.99
N LYS A 565 -27.37 9.19 -24.99
CA LYS A 565 -27.92 8.25 -24.01
C LYS A 565 -26.98 7.09 -23.78
N VAL A 566 -27.05 6.49 -22.59
CA VAL A 566 -26.33 5.26 -22.22
C VAL A 566 -27.25 4.30 -21.48
N ALA A 567 -27.01 3.00 -21.58
CA ALA A 567 -27.78 1.99 -20.88
C ALA A 567 -27.25 1.76 -19.46
N VAL A 568 -28.07 1.89 -18.43
CA VAL A 568 -27.67 1.63 -17.04
C VAL A 568 -28.65 0.67 -16.37
N SER A 569 -28.22 -0.04 -15.34
CA SER A 569 -29.07 -0.94 -14.56
C SER A 569 -30.39 -0.27 -14.16
N HIS A 570 -31.50 -0.97 -14.38
CA HIS A 570 -32.84 -0.49 -14.03
C HIS A 570 -32.91 -0.02 -12.56
N GLU A 571 -32.29 -0.79 -11.65
CA GLU A 571 -32.23 -0.48 -10.22
C GLU A 571 -31.43 0.80 -9.93
N LEU A 572 -30.31 1.02 -10.63
CA LEU A 572 -29.48 2.22 -10.45
C LEU A 572 -30.15 3.46 -11.05
N LEU A 573 -30.88 3.32 -12.16
CA LEU A 573 -31.64 4.44 -12.74
C LEU A 573 -32.73 4.94 -11.78
N ALA A 574 -33.38 4.03 -11.05
CA ALA A 574 -34.36 4.40 -10.02
C ALA A 574 -33.71 5.20 -8.88
N PHE A 575 -32.53 4.77 -8.41
CA PHE A 575 -31.74 5.50 -7.42
C PHE A 575 -31.35 6.91 -7.92
N PHE A 576 -30.78 6.99 -9.12
CA PHE A 576 -30.43 8.24 -9.78
C PHE A 576 -31.61 9.22 -9.83
N LYS A 577 -32.79 8.75 -10.28
CA LYS A 577 -33.99 9.58 -10.37
C LYS A 577 -34.50 10.06 -9.01
N GLY A 578 -34.42 9.22 -7.97
CA GLY A 578 -34.79 9.61 -6.60
C GLY A 578 -33.91 10.73 -6.05
N VAL A 579 -32.60 10.62 -6.27
CA VAL A 579 -31.64 11.67 -5.88
C VAL A 579 -31.85 12.95 -6.67
N LEU A 580 -31.96 12.86 -8.00
CA LEU A 580 -32.19 14.02 -8.87
C LEU A 580 -33.49 14.75 -8.49
N LYS A 581 -34.56 14.00 -8.26
CA LYS A 581 -35.85 14.56 -7.81
C LYS A 581 -35.70 15.33 -6.50
N THR A 582 -35.02 14.75 -5.50
CA THR A 582 -34.79 15.40 -4.20
C THR A 582 -34.04 16.72 -4.36
N PHE A 583 -32.97 16.74 -5.16
CA PHE A 583 -32.23 17.97 -5.43
C PHE A 583 -33.06 19.03 -6.15
N GLU A 584 -33.88 18.63 -7.13
CA GLU A 584 -34.77 19.55 -7.86
C GLU A 584 -35.85 20.16 -6.97
N GLU A 585 -36.53 19.34 -6.17
CA GLU A 585 -37.61 19.77 -5.28
C GLU A 585 -37.12 20.77 -4.23
N HIS A 586 -35.86 20.65 -3.79
CA HIS A 586 -35.28 21.47 -2.73
C HIS A 586 -34.32 22.56 -3.21
N ARG A 587 -34.09 22.70 -4.53
CA ARG A 587 -33.12 23.65 -5.11
C ARG A 587 -33.34 25.10 -4.65
N TYR A 588 -34.59 25.51 -4.43
CA TYR A 588 -34.94 26.86 -3.98
C TYR A 588 -34.32 27.25 -2.63
N LEU A 589 -33.88 26.27 -1.82
CA LEU A 589 -33.23 26.52 -0.54
C LEU A 589 -31.79 27.02 -0.67
N LEU A 590 -31.18 26.90 -1.86
CA LEU A 590 -29.81 27.35 -2.13
C LEU A 590 -29.66 28.88 -2.18
N ASP A 591 -30.77 29.63 -2.22
CA ASP A 591 -30.78 31.10 -2.20
C ASP A 591 -30.47 31.68 -0.80
N GLY A 592 -30.44 30.85 0.24
CA GLY A 592 -30.16 31.25 1.62
C GLY A 592 -29.46 30.16 2.43
N ASN A 593 -29.50 30.29 3.76
CA ASN A 593 -29.03 29.25 4.66
C ASN A 593 -30.10 28.17 4.79
N ILE A 594 -29.68 26.91 4.87
CA ILE A 594 -30.58 25.76 5.02
C ILE A 594 -30.78 25.51 6.52
N ASN A 595 -32.03 25.56 7.00
CA ASN A 595 -32.32 25.25 8.40
C ASN A 595 -32.29 23.73 8.67
N ASP A 596 -32.27 23.34 9.94
CA ASP A 596 -32.05 21.94 10.35
C ASP A 596 -33.20 21.01 9.92
N ALA A 597 -34.43 21.52 9.81
CA ALA A 597 -35.56 20.75 9.33
C ALA A 597 -35.46 20.47 7.82
N ASP A 598 -35.12 21.49 7.02
CA ASP A 598 -34.89 21.34 5.59
C ASP A 598 -33.66 20.47 5.31
N ARG A 599 -32.62 20.58 6.14
CA ARG A 599 -31.43 19.71 6.08
C ARG A 599 -31.80 18.25 6.26
N LYS A 600 -32.66 17.94 7.23
CA LYS A 600 -33.15 16.58 7.45
C LYS A 600 -34.00 16.09 6.28
N ARG A 601 -34.92 16.89 5.74
CA ARG A 601 -35.75 16.50 4.58
C ARG A 601 -34.91 16.13 3.36
N ILE A 602 -33.86 16.91 3.08
CA ILE A 602 -32.93 16.60 1.99
C ILE A 602 -32.16 15.31 2.30
N LEU A 603 -31.60 15.17 3.51
CA LEU A 603 -30.87 13.96 3.91
C LEU A 603 -31.74 12.69 3.82
N ASP A 604 -32.99 12.76 4.26
CA ASP A 604 -33.94 11.65 4.20
C ASP A 604 -34.21 11.24 2.75
N GLY A 605 -34.55 12.18 1.87
CA GLY A 605 -34.79 11.87 0.45
C GLY A 605 -33.59 11.25 -0.27
N LEU A 606 -32.37 11.69 0.09
CA LEU A 606 -31.12 11.15 -0.46
C LEU A 606 -30.77 9.76 0.13
N GLY A 607 -30.88 9.62 1.45
CA GLY A 607 -30.53 8.42 2.21
C GLY A 607 -31.49 7.26 1.96
N GLU A 608 -32.78 7.53 1.86
CA GLU A 608 -33.83 6.55 1.50
C GLU A 608 -33.62 6.03 0.08
N ALA A 609 -33.39 6.92 -0.90
CA ALA A 609 -33.14 6.50 -2.29
C ALA A 609 -31.93 5.56 -2.40
N GLY A 610 -30.85 5.85 -1.66
CA GLY A 610 -29.69 4.96 -1.58
C GLY A 610 -29.97 3.65 -0.82
N SER A 611 -30.88 3.69 0.17
CA SER A 611 -31.28 2.53 0.97
C SER A 611 -32.10 1.55 0.15
N ASP A 612 -33.10 2.04 -0.56
CA ASP A 612 -33.96 1.23 -1.42
C ASP A 612 -33.13 0.51 -2.50
N PHE A 613 -32.16 1.19 -3.09
CA PHE A 613 -31.25 0.60 -4.06
C PHE A 613 -30.46 -0.58 -3.47
N ARG A 614 -29.70 -0.34 -2.40
CA ARG A 614 -28.83 -1.38 -1.83
C ARG A 614 -29.61 -2.55 -1.25
N GLN A 615 -30.71 -2.28 -0.54
CA GLN A 615 -31.55 -3.33 0.05
C GLN A 615 -32.20 -4.21 -1.03
N ARG A 616 -32.62 -3.61 -2.15
CA ARG A 616 -33.12 -4.38 -3.31
C ARG A 616 -32.05 -5.29 -3.88
N ILE A 617 -30.83 -4.81 -4.11
CA ILE A 617 -29.75 -5.64 -4.66
C ILE A 617 -29.31 -6.72 -3.67
N TYR A 618 -29.20 -6.41 -2.37
CA TYR A 618 -28.84 -7.40 -1.36
C TYR A 618 -29.84 -8.56 -1.27
N LYS A 619 -31.13 -8.27 -1.48
CA LYS A 619 -32.21 -9.26 -1.39
C LYS A 619 -32.44 -10.01 -2.70
N ASP A 620 -32.50 -9.29 -3.82
CA ASP A 620 -32.98 -9.82 -5.10
C ASP A 620 -31.89 -9.96 -6.18
N ALA A 621 -30.67 -9.46 -5.92
CA ALA A 621 -29.62 -9.23 -6.92
C ALA A 621 -30.05 -8.28 -8.06
N PHE A 622 -29.12 -7.95 -8.96
CA PHE A 622 -29.47 -7.22 -10.18
C PHE A 622 -30.41 -8.04 -11.06
N SER A 623 -31.46 -7.42 -11.59
CA SER A 623 -32.38 -8.07 -12.53
C SER A 623 -31.70 -8.50 -13.84
N GLY A 624 -30.64 -7.81 -14.22
CA GLY A 624 -29.99 -7.93 -15.53
C GLY A 624 -30.55 -6.96 -16.58
N ASN A 625 -31.67 -6.30 -16.31
CA ASN A 625 -32.27 -5.34 -17.22
C ASN A 625 -31.56 -3.98 -17.12
N LYS A 626 -31.43 -3.31 -18.26
CA LYS A 626 -30.90 -1.95 -18.36
C LYS A 626 -31.89 -1.03 -19.07
N ASP A 627 -31.97 0.19 -18.58
CA ASP A 627 -32.79 1.26 -19.13
C ASP A 627 -31.90 2.38 -19.66
N GLU A 628 -32.43 3.19 -20.59
CA GLU A 628 -31.71 4.35 -21.11
C GLU A 628 -31.68 5.50 -20.10
N LEU A 629 -30.48 5.97 -19.77
CA LEU A 629 -30.22 7.24 -19.10
C LEU A 629 -29.87 8.31 -20.14
N SER A 630 -30.57 9.45 -20.11
CA SER A 630 -30.23 10.63 -20.90
C SER A 630 -28.99 11.31 -20.34
N LEU A 631 -27.99 11.61 -21.19
CA LEU A 631 -26.83 12.39 -20.75
C LEU A 631 -27.17 13.86 -20.44
N GLN A 632 -28.31 14.36 -20.93
CA GLN A 632 -28.83 15.66 -20.50
C GLN A 632 -29.34 15.63 -19.06
N ASP A 633 -30.01 14.54 -18.65
CA ASP A 633 -30.46 14.36 -17.25
C ASP A 633 -29.24 14.19 -16.35
N LEU A 634 -28.21 13.46 -16.81
CA LEU A 634 -26.95 13.32 -16.08
C LEU A 634 -26.24 14.67 -15.93
N GLN A 635 -26.19 15.49 -16.98
CA GLN A 635 -25.63 16.84 -16.93
C GLN A 635 -26.40 17.72 -15.93
N LYS A 636 -27.74 17.67 -15.94
CA LYS A 636 -28.59 18.37 -14.97
C LYS A 636 -28.30 17.94 -13.53
N PHE A 637 -28.16 16.64 -13.30
CA PHE A 637 -27.77 16.08 -12.00
C PHE A 637 -26.40 16.60 -11.54
N ILE A 638 -25.40 16.62 -12.41
CA ILE A 638 -24.06 17.13 -12.11
C ILE A 638 -24.10 18.63 -11.80
N ASP A 639 -24.84 19.42 -12.58
CA ASP A 639 -24.98 20.86 -12.35
C ASP A 639 -25.64 21.16 -11.00
N LEU A 640 -26.72 20.44 -10.66
CA LEU A 640 -27.35 20.56 -9.34
C LEU A 640 -26.40 20.11 -8.22
N GLY A 641 -25.72 18.97 -8.40
CA GLY A 641 -24.74 18.48 -7.43
C GLY A 641 -23.63 19.50 -7.16
N LEU A 642 -23.14 20.18 -8.20
CA LEU A 642 -22.20 21.29 -8.08
C LEU A 642 -22.81 22.46 -7.30
N GLU A 643 -24.03 22.89 -7.62
CA GLU A 643 -24.71 23.98 -6.89
C GLU A 643 -24.82 23.69 -5.38
N TYR A 644 -25.22 22.48 -5.00
CA TYR A 644 -25.28 22.04 -3.60
C TYR A 644 -23.90 21.95 -2.94
N CYS A 645 -22.90 21.38 -3.64
CA CYS A 645 -21.53 21.31 -3.12
C CYS A 645 -20.96 22.71 -2.88
N GLU A 646 -21.09 23.61 -3.85
CA GLU A 646 -20.55 24.97 -3.78
C GLU A 646 -21.27 25.82 -2.72
N HIS A 647 -22.58 25.62 -2.53
CA HIS A 647 -23.31 26.18 -1.39
C HIS A 647 -22.73 25.72 -0.06
N ALA A 648 -22.56 24.42 0.13
CA ALA A 648 -21.97 23.86 1.35
C ALA A 648 -20.52 24.32 1.56
N ILE A 649 -19.71 24.46 0.51
CA ILE A 649 -18.35 25.02 0.60
C ILE A 649 -18.39 26.47 1.11
N ARG A 650 -19.28 27.31 0.58
CA ARG A 650 -19.44 28.70 1.06
C ARG A 650 -19.84 28.75 2.53
N ALA A 651 -20.74 27.87 2.95
CA ALA A 651 -21.19 27.78 4.35
C ALA A 651 -20.09 27.29 5.31
N ASN A 652 -19.00 26.70 4.80
CA ASN A 652 -17.93 26.11 5.61
C ASN A 652 -16.64 26.95 5.66
N ARG A 653 -16.68 28.20 5.19
CA ARG A 653 -15.58 29.15 5.36
C ARG A 653 -15.60 29.74 6.76
N ARG A 654 -14.50 29.60 7.49
CA ARG A 654 -14.31 30.16 8.83
C ARG A 654 -13.98 31.65 8.80
N SER A 655 -14.11 32.30 9.96
CA SER A 655 -13.77 33.72 10.14
C SER A 655 -12.28 34.02 9.88
N ASP A 656 -11.40 33.08 10.23
CA ASP A 656 -9.94 33.10 10.00
C ASP A 656 -9.51 32.74 8.56
N LYS A 657 -10.49 32.63 7.64
CA LYS A 657 -10.34 32.29 6.20
C LYS A 657 -9.99 30.84 5.91
N LEU A 658 -9.79 30.00 6.93
CA LEU A 658 -9.68 28.56 6.77
C LEU A 658 -11.05 27.95 6.43
N TYR A 659 -11.02 26.68 6.07
CA TYR A 659 -12.21 25.90 5.75
C TYR A 659 -12.36 24.75 6.74
N HIS A 660 -13.60 24.43 7.12
CA HIS A 660 -13.86 23.25 7.95
C HIS A 660 -13.46 21.97 7.20
N ALA A 661 -12.82 21.04 7.92
CA ALA A 661 -12.41 19.73 7.41
C ALA A 661 -13.45 18.67 7.73
N TYR A 662 -13.81 18.59 9.02
CA TYR A 662 -14.78 17.65 9.56
C TYR A 662 -15.74 18.40 10.48
N ASN A 663 -17.02 18.11 10.30
CA ASN A 663 -18.12 18.63 11.12
C ASN A 663 -18.75 17.48 11.91
N LEU A 664 -19.69 17.82 12.79
CA LEU A 664 -20.53 16.85 13.50
C LEU A 664 -22.00 17.11 13.14
N MET A 665 -22.73 16.03 12.86
CA MET A 665 -24.19 16.05 12.75
C MET A 665 -24.84 15.44 13.99
N THR A 666 -25.97 16.01 14.37
CA THR A 666 -26.83 15.47 15.44
C THR A 666 -28.27 15.41 14.93
N VAL A 667 -28.90 14.24 15.07
CA VAL A 667 -30.35 14.10 14.89
C VAL A 667 -31.00 14.59 16.18
N GLU A 668 -31.55 15.80 16.17
CA GLU A 668 -32.11 16.45 17.36
C GLU A 668 -33.45 15.82 17.76
N ASN A 669 -34.24 15.47 16.74
CA ASN A 669 -35.57 14.88 16.85
C ASN A 669 -35.94 14.20 15.50
N GLU A 670 -37.20 13.79 15.34
CA GLU A 670 -37.70 13.14 14.12
C GLU A 670 -37.65 14.05 12.88
N ASP A 671 -37.54 15.36 13.04
CA ASP A 671 -37.69 16.36 11.98
C ASP A 671 -36.42 17.19 11.69
N GLU A 672 -35.40 17.17 12.56
CA GLU A 672 -34.25 18.09 12.47
C GLU A 672 -32.87 17.41 12.55
N VAL A 673 -31.93 17.91 11.73
CA VAL A 673 -30.50 17.56 11.79
C VAL A 673 -29.67 18.83 11.92
N SER A 674 -28.97 18.98 13.04
CA SER A 674 -28.10 20.12 13.33
C SER A 674 -26.64 19.85 12.94
N ILE A 675 -25.87 20.93 12.73
CA ILE A 675 -24.43 20.88 12.43
C ILE A 675 -23.65 21.64 13.50
N SER A 676 -22.56 21.03 13.97
CA SER A 676 -21.55 21.71 14.79
C SER A 676 -20.14 21.47 14.23
N TYR A 677 -19.19 22.29 14.66
CA TYR A 677 -17.89 22.41 14.01
C TYR A 677 -16.74 21.95 14.92
N LEU A 678 -15.69 21.43 14.30
CA LEU A 678 -14.43 21.06 14.96
C LEU A 678 -13.35 22.12 14.73
N SER A 679 -12.20 21.94 15.40
CA SER A 679 -10.99 22.73 15.21
C SER A 679 -10.55 22.77 13.74
N GLU A 680 -9.78 23.79 13.39
CA GLU A 680 -9.07 23.84 12.11
C GLU A 680 -8.18 22.61 11.93
N MET A 681 -8.13 22.09 10.71
CA MET A 681 -7.29 20.94 10.37
C MET A 681 -6.64 21.14 9.02
N LEU A 682 -5.36 20.79 8.90
CA LEU A 682 -4.59 20.96 7.67
C LEU A 682 -5.25 20.25 6.46
N GLU A 683 -5.83 19.09 6.69
CA GLU A 683 -6.45 18.26 5.66
C GLU A 683 -7.61 18.97 4.93
N GLY A 684 -8.45 19.71 5.67
CA GLY A 684 -9.51 20.53 5.07
C GLY A 684 -8.96 21.64 4.18
N GLN A 685 -7.78 22.17 4.51
CA GLN A 685 -7.15 23.25 3.75
C GLN A 685 -6.58 22.72 2.43
N VAL A 686 -5.91 21.56 2.49
CA VAL A 686 -5.42 20.85 1.31
C VAL A 686 -6.58 20.53 0.35
N ALA A 687 -7.68 20.01 0.88
CA ALA A 687 -8.83 19.62 0.09
C ALA A 687 -9.57 20.84 -0.52
N ALA A 688 -9.81 21.90 0.26
CA ALA A 688 -10.42 23.13 -0.23
C ALA A 688 -9.59 23.80 -1.34
N LEU A 689 -8.26 23.89 -1.17
CA LEU A 689 -7.34 24.38 -2.20
C LEU A 689 -7.33 23.49 -3.45
N SER A 690 -7.60 22.19 -3.29
CA SER A 690 -7.61 21.22 -4.39
C SER A 690 -8.96 21.12 -5.11
N SER A 691 -10.01 21.75 -4.60
CA SER A 691 -11.40 21.62 -5.10
C SER A 691 -11.65 22.22 -6.49
N GLY A 692 -10.78 23.13 -6.94
CA GLY A 692 -11.00 23.95 -8.14
C GLY A 692 -12.08 25.04 -7.99
N TYR A 693 -12.72 25.14 -6.81
CA TYR A 693 -13.80 26.12 -6.59
C TYR A 693 -13.29 27.53 -6.26
N LEU A 694 -12.21 27.61 -5.47
CA LEU A 694 -11.68 28.89 -5.00
C LEU A 694 -10.96 29.63 -6.12
N SER A 695 -11.19 30.95 -6.21
CA SER A 695 -10.35 31.81 -7.05
C SER A 695 -8.92 31.88 -6.49
N SER A 696 -7.94 32.24 -7.33
CA SER A 696 -6.54 32.39 -6.88
C SER A 696 -6.39 33.38 -5.72
N ARG A 697 -7.25 34.40 -5.64
CA ARG A 697 -7.27 35.35 -4.52
C ARG A 697 -7.75 34.68 -3.22
N GLU A 698 -8.82 33.92 -3.29
CA GLU A 698 -9.35 33.20 -2.11
C GLU A 698 -8.39 32.11 -1.65
N SER A 699 -7.72 31.41 -2.59
CA SER A 699 -6.65 30.46 -2.26
C SER A 699 -5.49 31.13 -1.51
N LEU A 700 -5.07 32.33 -1.93
CA LEU A 700 -4.05 33.10 -1.22
C LEU A 700 -4.53 33.54 0.17
N GLU A 701 -5.76 34.04 0.30
CA GLU A 701 -6.34 34.41 1.59
C GLU A 701 -6.39 33.21 2.56
N LEU A 702 -6.70 32.01 2.06
CA LEU A 702 -6.65 30.76 2.82
C LEU A 702 -5.21 30.42 3.25
N LEU A 703 -4.24 30.52 2.35
CA LEU A 703 -2.83 30.23 2.65
C LEU A 703 -2.23 31.21 3.66
N ASP A 704 -2.60 32.50 3.57
CA ASP A 704 -2.22 33.52 4.55
C ASP A 704 -2.84 33.20 5.93
N GLY A 705 -4.12 32.80 5.96
CA GLY A 705 -4.79 32.32 7.17
C GLY A 705 -4.11 31.08 7.76
N LEU A 706 -3.73 30.11 6.92
CA LEU A 706 -3.05 28.89 7.32
C LEU A 706 -1.68 29.20 7.93
N LYS A 707 -0.92 30.13 7.34
CA LYS A 707 0.36 30.57 7.89
C LYS A 707 0.21 31.29 9.22
N ALA A 708 -0.89 32.00 9.44
CA ALA A 708 -1.18 32.72 10.68
C ALA A 708 -1.83 31.85 11.78
N SER A 709 -2.24 30.63 11.45
CA SER A 709 -2.99 29.73 12.36
C SER A 709 -2.11 28.97 13.36
N ASP A 710 -2.77 28.33 14.34
CA ASP A 710 -2.16 27.42 15.31
C ASP A 710 -1.69 26.09 14.69
N LEU A 711 -1.96 25.86 13.40
CA LEU A 711 -1.37 24.75 12.66
C LEU A 711 0.11 24.98 12.36
N PHE A 712 0.59 26.23 12.31
CA PHE A 712 1.98 26.51 11.97
C PHE A 712 2.95 26.20 13.11
N ARG A 713 3.88 25.28 12.86
CA ARG A 713 4.88 24.80 13.81
C ARG A 713 6.25 25.45 13.52
N ALA A 714 6.65 26.41 14.35
CA ALA A 714 7.79 27.30 14.07
C ALA A 714 9.17 26.63 14.03
N ASP A 715 9.46 25.64 14.88
CA ASP A 715 10.77 24.97 14.97
C ASP A 715 11.10 24.13 13.71
N GLN A 716 10.07 23.57 13.06
CA GLN A 716 10.20 22.80 11.81
C GLN A 716 9.73 23.58 10.57
N TYR A 717 9.18 24.78 10.77
CA TYR A 717 8.63 25.65 9.72
C TYR A 717 7.63 24.92 8.80
N SER A 718 6.76 24.11 9.39
CA SER A 718 5.77 23.26 8.70
C SER A 718 4.45 23.28 9.45
N TYR A 719 3.48 22.44 9.07
CA TYR A 719 2.12 22.45 9.61
C TYR A 719 1.78 21.17 10.38
N LEU A 720 1.08 21.34 11.50
CA LEU A 720 0.42 20.27 12.26
C LEU A 720 -0.86 19.83 11.53
N LEU A 721 -1.36 18.63 11.85
CA LEU A 721 -2.66 18.17 11.33
C LEU A 721 -3.83 18.94 11.96
N TYR A 722 -3.73 19.25 13.24
CA TYR A 722 -4.67 20.02 14.05
C TYR A 722 -3.90 20.70 15.20
N PRO A 723 -4.47 21.73 15.85
CA PRO A 723 -3.76 22.49 16.87
C PRO A 723 -3.25 21.62 18.02
N ASN A 724 -2.05 21.93 18.49
CA ASN A 724 -1.57 21.38 19.75
C ASN A 724 -2.37 22.00 20.91
N LYS A 725 -2.74 21.20 21.90
CA LYS A 725 -3.55 21.65 23.04
C LYS A 725 -3.01 21.13 24.36
N ASP A 726 -3.15 21.95 25.39
CA ASP A 726 -2.86 21.53 26.76
C ASP A 726 -3.95 20.58 27.24
N LEU A 727 -3.55 19.36 27.58
CA LEU A 727 -4.44 18.38 28.21
C LEU A 727 -4.32 18.53 29.73
N PRO A 728 -5.42 18.34 30.49
CA PRO A 728 -5.36 18.38 31.95
C PRO A 728 -4.26 17.46 32.48
N LEU A 729 -3.49 17.94 33.44
CA LEU A 729 -2.50 17.12 34.13
C LEU A 729 -3.19 15.97 34.85
N PHE A 730 -2.45 14.90 35.16
CA PHE A 730 -3.04 13.72 35.79
C PHE A 730 -3.79 14.06 37.09
N ALA A 731 -3.25 14.95 37.92
CA ALA A 731 -3.86 15.37 39.19
C ALA A 731 -5.10 16.26 39.02
N GLU A 732 -5.28 16.87 37.84
CA GLU A 732 -6.44 17.72 37.52
C GLU A 732 -7.59 16.90 36.92
N LYS A 733 -7.29 15.70 36.39
CA LYS A 733 -8.30 14.77 35.88
C LYS A 733 -9.12 14.20 37.04
N ASN A 734 -10.42 14.02 36.82
CA ASN A 734 -11.34 13.33 37.74
C ASN A 734 -11.50 13.98 39.13
N THR A 735 -11.49 15.32 39.20
CA THR A 735 -11.88 16.05 40.42
C THR A 735 -13.37 16.36 40.37
N ILE A 736 -14.16 15.76 41.27
CA ILE A 736 -15.59 16.09 41.45
C ILE A 736 -15.68 17.28 42.42
N PRO A 737 -16.29 18.41 42.02
CA PRO A 737 -16.38 19.63 42.84
C PRO A 737 -17.06 19.44 44.21
#